data_AF-A0A512DYD4-F1
#
_entry.id   AF-A0A512DYD4-F1
#
_cell.length_a   1.000
_cell.length_b   1.000
_cell.length_c   1.000
_cell.angle_alpha   90.00
_cell.angle_beta   90.00
_cell.angle_gamma   90.00
#
_symmetry.space_group_name_H-M   'P 1'
#
loop_
_entity.id
_entity.type
_entity.pdbx_description
1 polymer ?
#
loop_
_entity_poly.entity_id
_entity_poly.type
_entity_poly.pdbx_seq_one_letter_code
_entity_poly.pdbx_strand_id
1 'polypeptide(L)'
;MLGIRLLGEMEISRDGERLEMPPSRKTRGLLAYLALANRPLRRERLCALLWDAPDDPKGALRWSLSKLRPIVNDPDRARILATRELVSFDPAGSHIDLAAVRTRLDGGIEGVDTATLKELQAEFRGDFLEGMELSACPDFEVWRIAVREEARALHRQILSAVVERHAGEPDMALPFARRAVALDPDDAGRHSLLLRLLAESGRRDAAEEQYVVSLRQLRDHAAPAEPLVAAWQDLRRKTPAAPAVSAAVEPAQAPVPELDRAPVPIAVSGLAGAERKVATVLAACVHRIADDGADPEELSRQADFLTALRPLVESFGGMMGAALGTSAVVLFGVERTLEDHAVQACRAALAMRAALASGSGGELCLSACLDTGEVLVRETAAGGAETIGPAIQTAARLVHLLPVGIMAVTSAVFDRTAGYFRFADPRDFAPEHAAGPAALRDLLGATRARTRWDLTAARGLDAFIGRAAELATLDEARRKAGAGQGRIVSIVGDAGIGKSRLTHHFAQALPDAGWTLLLADSAPHETGAFLPVRRMLRGWLGIADTAEPEAVAGRLREMVEPLDLLPAAPALSWLLDLPVENPDWKRMGASQRQRSIIDGVLALLTAQARRGPVVIVMDDLHWADEESIAVIDGLVRILPPAAILLLVTYRPGFRDAWTAHSCYTLCHLDPLTDDHADTLLSRLLGPGEDLDPVKRGLIRRAEGNPLFLEEMTRALVETGRLEGRPGAYRAVGDVDDLGMPATVQDVIAARIGLLGALEKQVLQTASVLGRTVPLDPLLAVCRYGDEAVRDALAVLNAAEFLYQTRFLPSAEYRFKHELTRQVSYGSLPRPRRVALHAAVAAAMESLWPNGLAAVVDALADHCEAGEQWDKAARYLIQAAAKAKSRYGLAQAIALAERGLAAAEKTGDPDERCRIEALTLLGDLLSLRGDLAGANGAYVQALGLEEDGHRRPAIANRLHRPLSMTRAGGRVAYYEHGAGSTTLVFIHPFVYGLPVFQPLIEDLCQEFRIITIDPRGTGASDPLAPGYDMHDHTEDVRAVLAEAGAGGPVVGVGISRGVLLLIRLAVLQPELLSRIVLVGAYWRQTVGLGTKVPEGAEAGGLMAALEAGDLRRAVEAFAPTIFSEPGTEELRKQFIDQCLNLHEDTIRRFFTFDPRNDVTGLLGRVTVPTLLAHGGDDRDVPFAAAREMAGRIPGASLYCFEGKGHLPTFTATAEFCDVLRRFVRG
;
A
#
# COMPACT_ATOMS: atom_id res chain seq x y z
N MET A 1 -51.27 -2.48 -18.91
CA MET A 1 -50.33 -3.58 -19.19
C MET A 1 -48.98 -3.25 -18.59
N LEU A 2 -48.38 -4.17 -17.83
CA LEU A 2 -47.07 -3.99 -17.21
C LEU A 2 -45.96 -4.20 -18.25
N GLY A 3 -45.09 -3.21 -18.42
CA GLY A 3 -43.86 -3.29 -19.20
C GLY A 3 -42.64 -3.30 -18.28
N ILE A 4 -41.74 -4.27 -18.45
CA ILE A 4 -40.44 -4.32 -17.80
C ILE A 4 -39.40 -4.28 -18.91
N ARG A 5 -38.62 -3.20 -18.95
CA ARG A 5 -37.60 -3.01 -19.96
C ARG A 5 -36.21 -3.19 -19.34
N LEU A 6 -35.45 -4.13 -19.87
CA LEU A 6 -34.14 -4.57 -19.40
C LEU A 6 -33.03 -4.34 -20.43
N LEU A 7 -33.35 -4.05 -21.70
CA LEU A 7 -32.40 -3.76 -22.77
C LEU A 7 -32.08 -2.26 -22.83
N GLY A 8 -31.05 -1.85 -22.10
CA GLY A 8 -30.69 -0.46 -21.77
C GLY A 8 -30.83 -0.20 -20.26
N GLU A 9 -30.99 1.07 -19.87
CA GLU A 9 -31.36 1.40 -18.49
C GLU A 9 -32.68 0.73 -18.09
N MET A 10 -32.73 0.19 -16.88
CA MET A 10 -33.90 -0.55 -16.41
C MET A 10 -35.09 0.39 -16.17
N GLU A 11 -36.21 0.11 -16.83
CA GLU A 11 -37.46 0.86 -16.69
C GLU A 11 -38.65 -0.06 -16.43
N ILE A 12 -39.62 0.43 -15.67
CA ILE A 12 -40.93 -0.22 -15.53
C ILE A 12 -42.00 0.79 -15.94
N SER A 13 -42.97 0.34 -16.71
CA SER A 13 -44.14 1.11 -17.08
C SER A 13 -45.44 0.35 -16.87
N ARG A 14 -46.54 1.07 -16.69
CA ARG A 14 -47.89 0.51 -16.66
C ARG A 14 -48.79 1.32 -17.57
N ASP A 15 -49.38 0.66 -18.55
CA ASP A 15 -50.26 1.30 -19.54
C ASP A 15 -49.59 2.47 -20.29
N GLY A 16 -48.27 2.37 -20.48
CA GLY A 16 -47.44 3.38 -21.14
C GLY A 16 -46.83 4.43 -20.22
N GLU A 17 -47.28 4.55 -18.97
CA GLU A 17 -46.72 5.50 -18.00
C GLU A 17 -45.53 4.90 -17.23
N ARG A 18 -44.43 5.65 -17.11
CA ARG A 18 -43.23 5.23 -16.39
C ARG A 18 -43.47 5.26 -14.88
N LEU A 19 -43.14 4.17 -14.19
CA LEU A 19 -43.25 4.06 -12.74
C LEU A 19 -41.92 4.41 -12.07
N GLU A 20 -41.99 4.99 -10.86
CA GLU A 20 -40.81 5.29 -10.06
C GLU A 20 -40.17 4.00 -9.52
N MET A 21 -38.85 3.87 -9.71
CA MET A 21 -38.09 2.69 -9.31
C MET A 21 -37.57 2.83 -7.87
N PRO A 22 -37.54 1.76 -7.05
CA PRO A 22 -36.98 1.82 -5.71
C PRO A 22 -35.52 2.32 -5.74
N PRO A 23 -35.05 3.17 -4.81
CA PRO A 23 -33.70 3.74 -4.87
C PRO A 23 -32.59 2.67 -4.74
N SER A 24 -32.89 1.53 -4.12
CA SER A 24 -31.94 0.42 -3.93
C SER A 24 -31.65 -0.33 -5.24
N ARG A 25 -30.42 -0.21 -5.75
CA ARG A 25 -29.95 -0.97 -6.93
C ARG A 25 -30.10 -2.49 -6.75
N LYS A 26 -29.84 -3.03 -5.55
CA LYS A 26 -30.05 -4.47 -5.24
C LYS A 26 -31.51 -4.89 -5.38
N THR A 27 -32.45 -4.02 -5.02
CA THR A 27 -33.89 -4.27 -5.17
C THR A 27 -34.30 -4.28 -6.64
N ARG A 28 -33.73 -3.38 -7.46
CA ARG A 28 -33.93 -3.37 -8.92
C ARG A 28 -33.36 -4.63 -9.57
N GLY A 29 -32.13 -5.01 -9.20
CA GLY A 29 -31.47 -6.23 -9.67
C GLY A 29 -32.24 -7.50 -9.32
N LEU A 30 -32.81 -7.58 -8.11
CA LEU A 30 -33.69 -8.69 -7.73
C LEU A 30 -34.88 -8.84 -8.70
N LEU A 31 -35.54 -7.74 -9.08
CA LEU A 31 -36.67 -7.81 -9.99
C LEU A 31 -36.26 -8.29 -11.38
N ALA A 32 -35.15 -7.77 -11.94
CA ALA A 32 -34.65 -8.21 -13.24
C ALA A 32 -34.32 -9.70 -13.23
N TYR A 33 -33.68 -10.18 -12.16
CA TYR A 33 -33.36 -11.60 -11.97
C TYR A 33 -34.61 -12.47 -11.91
N LEU A 34 -35.61 -12.05 -11.11
CA LEU A 34 -36.88 -12.78 -10.97
C LEU A 34 -37.67 -12.81 -12.29
N ALA A 35 -37.71 -11.69 -13.02
CA ALA A 35 -38.45 -11.55 -14.27
C ALA A 35 -37.91 -12.47 -15.38
N LEU A 36 -36.59 -12.70 -15.43
CA LEU A 36 -35.96 -13.55 -16.44
C LEU A 36 -35.81 -15.02 -16.04
N ALA A 37 -35.82 -15.34 -14.74
CA ALA A 37 -35.59 -16.71 -14.28
C ALA A 37 -36.67 -17.71 -14.75
N ASN A 38 -37.89 -17.23 -15.03
CA ASN A 38 -39.06 -18.01 -15.49
C ASN A 38 -39.32 -19.32 -14.70
N ARG A 39 -38.89 -19.38 -13.44
CA ARG A 39 -39.05 -20.52 -12.53
C ARG A 39 -39.02 -20.06 -11.07
N PRO A 40 -39.60 -20.82 -10.12
CA PRO A 40 -39.44 -20.55 -8.70
C PRO A 40 -37.98 -20.64 -8.24
N LEU A 41 -37.52 -19.64 -7.49
CA LEU A 41 -36.16 -19.54 -6.96
C LEU A 41 -36.18 -19.64 -5.42
N ARG A 42 -35.23 -20.37 -4.85
CA ARG A 42 -35.08 -20.50 -3.39
C ARG A 42 -34.65 -19.17 -2.78
N ARG A 43 -35.26 -18.81 -1.64
CA ARG A 43 -34.91 -17.59 -0.87
C ARG A 43 -33.44 -17.56 -0.47
N GLU A 44 -32.87 -18.70 -0.10
CA GLU A 44 -31.45 -18.85 0.23
C GLU A 44 -30.55 -18.45 -0.94
N ARG A 45 -30.86 -18.92 -2.16
CA ARG A 45 -30.10 -18.57 -3.36
C ARG A 45 -30.20 -17.08 -3.68
N LEU A 46 -31.38 -16.47 -3.50
CA LEU A 46 -31.57 -15.03 -3.67
C LEU A 46 -30.83 -14.20 -2.60
N CYS A 47 -30.73 -14.72 -1.37
CA CYS A 47 -29.95 -14.09 -0.30
C CYS A 47 -28.45 -14.14 -0.64
N ALA A 48 -27.91 -15.32 -0.98
CA ALA A 48 -26.50 -15.45 -1.38
C ALA A 48 -26.16 -14.60 -2.62
N LEU A 49 -27.09 -14.50 -3.58
CA LEU A 49 -26.90 -13.74 -4.81
C LEU A 49 -26.72 -12.23 -4.58
N LEU A 50 -27.38 -11.63 -3.58
CA LEU A 50 -27.50 -10.17 -3.42
C LEU A 50 -27.12 -9.65 -2.01
N TRP A 51 -27.05 -10.51 -1.00
CA TRP A 51 -26.89 -10.17 0.42
C TRP A 51 -26.10 -11.25 1.17
N ASP A 52 -24.80 -11.39 0.88
CA ASP A 52 -23.93 -12.37 1.52
C ASP A 52 -23.33 -11.90 2.88
N ALA A 53 -23.63 -10.66 3.31
CA ALA A 53 -22.91 -10.00 4.41
C ALA A 53 -23.69 -9.12 5.43
N PRO A 54 -25.05 -9.06 5.52
CA PRO A 54 -25.71 -8.39 6.65
C PRO A 54 -26.18 -9.37 7.75
N ASP A 55 -26.43 -8.85 8.96
CA ASP A 55 -26.92 -9.62 10.14
C ASP A 55 -28.31 -10.31 9.94
N ASP A 56 -29.11 -9.96 8.92
CA ASP A 56 -30.32 -10.72 8.50
C ASP A 56 -30.63 -10.60 6.98
N PRO A 57 -30.05 -11.48 6.13
CA PRO A 57 -30.31 -11.50 4.67
C PRO A 57 -31.77 -11.81 4.31
N LYS A 58 -32.46 -12.62 5.12
CA LYS A 58 -33.87 -12.99 4.89
C LYS A 58 -34.80 -11.80 5.17
N GLY A 59 -34.44 -10.95 6.13
CA GLY A 59 -35.08 -9.66 6.40
C GLY A 59 -34.93 -8.69 5.23
N ALA A 60 -33.71 -8.53 4.69
CA ALA A 60 -33.44 -7.67 3.53
C ALA A 60 -34.20 -8.12 2.27
N LEU A 61 -34.25 -9.43 2.00
CA LEU A 61 -35.07 -9.98 0.91
C LEU A 61 -36.56 -9.68 1.12
N ARG A 62 -37.07 -9.84 2.34
CA ARG A 62 -38.48 -9.54 2.67
C ARG A 62 -38.82 -8.08 2.44
N TRP A 63 -37.93 -7.17 2.85
CA TRP A 63 -38.08 -5.73 2.63
C TRP A 63 -38.09 -5.41 1.13
N SER A 64 -37.13 -5.95 0.37
CA SER A 64 -37.03 -5.74 -1.08
C SER A 64 -38.29 -6.20 -1.81
N LEU A 65 -38.82 -7.39 -1.48
CA LEU A 65 -40.08 -7.90 -2.03
C LEU A 65 -41.28 -7.01 -1.65
N SER A 66 -41.30 -6.43 -0.46
CA SER A 66 -42.37 -5.49 -0.05
C SER A 66 -42.36 -4.20 -0.86
N LYS A 67 -41.20 -3.74 -1.31
CA LYS A 67 -41.05 -2.53 -2.15
C LYS A 67 -41.37 -2.80 -3.61
N LEU A 68 -41.12 -4.01 -4.11
CA LEU A 68 -41.41 -4.37 -5.50
C LEU A 68 -42.90 -4.65 -5.74
N ARG A 69 -43.60 -5.28 -4.78
CA ARG A 69 -45.01 -5.69 -4.93
C ARG A 69 -45.96 -4.57 -5.37
N PRO A 70 -45.93 -3.34 -4.79
CA PRO A 70 -46.80 -2.25 -5.23
C PRO A 70 -46.56 -1.82 -6.68
N ILE A 71 -45.34 -2.02 -7.18
CA ILE A 71 -44.93 -1.56 -8.52
C ILE A 71 -45.39 -2.57 -9.58
N VAL A 72 -45.25 -3.87 -9.31
CA VAL A 72 -45.48 -4.92 -10.31
C VAL A 72 -46.82 -5.65 -10.15
N ASN A 73 -47.42 -5.70 -8.97
CA ASN A 73 -48.71 -6.38 -8.82
C ASN A 73 -49.84 -5.59 -9.50
N ASP A 74 -50.76 -6.30 -10.15
CA ASP A 74 -52.02 -5.71 -10.59
C ASP A 74 -53.01 -5.68 -9.42
N PRO A 75 -54.04 -4.81 -9.45
CA PRO A 75 -55.07 -4.74 -8.40
C PRO A 75 -55.68 -6.11 -8.07
N ASP A 76 -55.90 -6.94 -9.10
CA ASP A 76 -56.55 -8.26 -8.97
C ASP A 76 -55.57 -9.44 -9.13
N ARG A 77 -54.26 -9.19 -9.30
CA ARG A 77 -53.26 -10.25 -9.57
C ARG A 77 -51.89 -9.95 -8.95
N ALA A 78 -51.48 -10.79 -8.00
CA ALA A 78 -50.12 -10.75 -7.47
C ALA A 78 -49.12 -11.33 -8.48
N ARG A 79 -48.14 -10.54 -8.90
CA ARG A 79 -47.09 -10.97 -9.84
C ARG A 79 -45.86 -11.52 -9.16
N ILE A 80 -45.55 -11.06 -7.94
CA ILE A 80 -44.50 -11.66 -7.11
C ILE A 80 -45.15 -12.67 -6.16
N LEU A 81 -44.98 -13.95 -6.49
CA LEU A 81 -45.44 -15.06 -5.67
C LEU A 81 -44.30 -15.46 -4.73
N ALA A 82 -44.52 -15.36 -3.42
CA ALA A 82 -43.50 -15.71 -2.45
C ALA A 82 -44.08 -16.59 -1.34
N THR A 83 -43.54 -17.80 -1.19
CA THR A 83 -43.82 -18.71 -0.08
C THR A 83 -42.74 -18.58 1.00
N ARG A 84 -42.77 -19.45 2.02
CA ARG A 84 -41.70 -19.52 3.03
C ARG A 84 -40.34 -19.89 2.44
N GLU A 85 -40.31 -20.59 1.31
CA GLU A 85 -39.08 -21.16 0.73
C GLU A 85 -38.74 -20.62 -0.65
N LEU A 86 -39.76 -20.28 -1.45
CA LEU A 86 -39.61 -19.93 -2.87
C LEU A 86 -40.13 -18.52 -3.17
N VAL A 87 -39.54 -17.89 -4.18
CA VAL A 87 -39.97 -16.63 -4.77
C VAL A 87 -39.97 -16.79 -6.29
N SER A 88 -41.05 -16.39 -6.94
CA SER A 88 -41.17 -16.37 -8.41
C SER A 88 -41.86 -15.10 -8.89
N PHE A 89 -41.63 -14.77 -10.17
CA PHE A 89 -42.37 -13.75 -10.89
C PHE A 89 -43.33 -14.41 -11.88
N ASP A 90 -44.55 -13.90 -11.98
CA ASP A 90 -45.57 -14.32 -12.95
C ASP A 90 -45.59 -13.37 -14.15
N PRO A 91 -45.01 -13.77 -15.31
CA PRO A 91 -44.87 -12.90 -16.47
C PRO A 91 -46.16 -12.77 -17.29
N ALA A 92 -47.22 -13.54 -17.02
CA ALA A 92 -48.36 -13.58 -17.92
C ALA A 92 -49.09 -12.22 -18.00
N GLY A 93 -49.31 -11.72 -19.22
CA GLY A 93 -49.88 -10.40 -19.47
C GLY A 93 -48.94 -9.23 -19.15
N SER A 94 -47.64 -9.48 -19.01
CA SER A 94 -46.59 -8.44 -18.98
C SER A 94 -45.71 -8.52 -20.22
N HIS A 95 -45.16 -7.38 -20.64
CA HIS A 95 -44.15 -7.31 -21.68
C HIS A 95 -42.78 -7.18 -21.02
N ILE A 96 -41.92 -8.18 -21.19
CA ILE A 96 -40.52 -8.16 -20.75
C ILE A 96 -39.69 -8.20 -22.03
N ASP A 97 -39.00 -7.11 -22.35
CA ASP A 97 -38.36 -6.89 -23.66
C ASP A 97 -37.44 -8.04 -24.09
N LEU A 98 -36.45 -8.43 -23.27
CA LEU A 98 -35.53 -9.53 -23.59
C LEU A 98 -36.25 -10.89 -23.70
N ALA A 99 -37.26 -11.15 -22.87
CA ALA A 99 -38.02 -12.39 -22.97
C ALA A 99 -38.88 -12.42 -24.25
N ALA A 100 -39.45 -11.28 -24.65
CA ALA A 100 -40.20 -11.15 -25.89
C ALA A 100 -39.30 -11.37 -27.12
N VAL A 101 -38.07 -10.82 -27.11
CA VAL A 101 -37.07 -11.08 -28.16
C VAL A 101 -36.73 -12.56 -28.24
N ARG A 102 -36.44 -13.23 -27.12
CA ARG A 102 -36.17 -14.68 -27.07
C ARG A 102 -37.30 -15.48 -27.69
N THR A 103 -38.52 -15.31 -27.18
CA THR A 103 -39.69 -16.06 -27.65
C THR A 103 -39.99 -15.86 -29.14
N ARG A 104 -39.74 -14.66 -29.68
CA ARG A 104 -39.93 -14.40 -31.12
C ARG A 104 -38.85 -15.03 -31.99
N LEU A 105 -37.67 -15.30 -31.44
CA LEU A 105 -36.54 -15.92 -32.15
C LEU A 105 -36.37 -17.42 -31.85
N ASP A 106 -37.16 -18.02 -30.94
CA ASP A 106 -37.08 -19.44 -30.56
C ASP A 106 -37.23 -20.41 -31.77
N GLY A 107 -37.91 -19.99 -32.84
CA GLY A 107 -38.07 -20.74 -34.10
C GLY A 107 -36.99 -20.50 -35.15
N GLY A 108 -35.94 -19.71 -34.84
CA GLY A 108 -34.91 -19.26 -35.77
C GLY A 108 -35.27 -17.95 -36.49
N ILE A 109 -34.24 -17.17 -36.82
CA ILE A 109 -34.42 -15.82 -37.40
C ILE A 109 -34.95 -15.83 -38.85
N GLU A 110 -34.75 -16.93 -39.57
CA GLU A 110 -35.15 -17.07 -40.98
C GLU A 110 -36.66 -16.98 -41.17
N GLY A 111 -37.44 -17.48 -40.20
CA GLY A 111 -38.91 -17.48 -40.24
C GLY A 111 -39.57 -16.17 -39.79
N VAL A 112 -38.82 -15.19 -39.31
CA VAL A 112 -39.33 -13.90 -38.84
C VAL A 112 -39.30 -12.89 -39.97
N ASP A 113 -40.41 -12.21 -40.27
CA ASP A 113 -40.48 -11.21 -41.34
C ASP A 113 -39.67 -9.92 -41.00
N THR A 114 -39.35 -9.13 -42.02
CA THR A 114 -38.48 -7.95 -41.88
C THR A 114 -39.10 -6.81 -41.05
N ALA A 115 -40.43 -6.68 -41.03
CA ALA A 115 -41.09 -5.66 -40.21
C ALA A 115 -40.97 -6.02 -38.72
N THR A 116 -41.22 -7.29 -38.38
CA THR A 116 -41.05 -7.83 -37.04
C THR A 116 -39.58 -7.72 -36.58
N LEU A 117 -38.59 -7.98 -37.43
CA LEU A 117 -37.17 -7.80 -37.07
C LEU A 117 -36.81 -6.35 -36.74
N LYS A 118 -37.40 -5.37 -37.44
CA LYS A 118 -37.20 -3.94 -37.14
C LYS A 118 -37.81 -3.55 -35.80
N GLU A 119 -38.99 -4.09 -35.48
CA GLU A 119 -39.62 -3.90 -34.17
C GLU A 119 -38.75 -4.51 -33.04
N LEU A 120 -38.27 -5.73 -33.22
CA LEU A 120 -37.40 -6.38 -32.22
C LEU A 120 -36.07 -5.66 -32.01
N GLN A 121 -35.49 -5.12 -33.09
CA GLN A 121 -34.28 -4.31 -32.97
C GLN A 121 -34.55 -3.04 -32.15
N ALA A 122 -35.69 -2.38 -32.34
CA ALA A 122 -36.01 -1.14 -31.63
C ALA A 122 -36.09 -1.30 -30.10
N GLU A 123 -36.33 -2.50 -29.59
CA GLU A 123 -36.32 -2.79 -28.14
C GLU A 123 -34.94 -2.61 -27.49
N PHE A 124 -33.84 -2.75 -28.26
CA PHE A 124 -32.47 -2.56 -27.78
C PHE A 124 -32.12 -1.07 -27.70
N ARG A 125 -32.36 -0.44 -26.53
CA ARG A 125 -31.98 0.97 -26.28
C ARG A 125 -30.54 1.13 -25.79
N GLY A 126 -29.94 0.04 -25.34
CA GLY A 126 -28.59 -0.04 -24.82
C GLY A 126 -28.27 -1.47 -24.38
N ASP A 127 -27.22 -1.63 -23.59
CA ASP A 127 -26.83 -2.95 -23.09
C ASP A 127 -27.81 -3.47 -22.03
N PHE A 128 -27.89 -4.80 -21.90
CA PHE A 128 -28.71 -5.40 -20.84
C PHE A 128 -28.32 -4.85 -19.46
N LEU A 129 -29.31 -4.29 -18.74
CA LEU A 129 -29.15 -3.64 -17.43
C LEU A 129 -28.00 -2.62 -17.41
N GLU A 130 -28.01 -1.71 -18.36
CA GLU A 130 -27.05 -0.61 -18.45
C GLU A 130 -27.03 0.22 -17.16
N GLY A 131 -25.83 0.57 -16.67
CA GLY A 131 -25.63 1.32 -15.42
C GLY A 131 -25.95 0.55 -14.12
N MET A 132 -26.38 -0.72 -14.19
CA MET A 132 -26.72 -1.52 -13.01
C MET A 132 -25.57 -2.45 -12.60
N GLU A 133 -24.64 -1.91 -11.80
CA GLU A 133 -23.49 -2.63 -11.25
C GLU A 133 -23.60 -2.78 -9.74
N LEU A 134 -23.45 -4.03 -9.28
CA LEU A 134 -23.48 -4.45 -7.90
C LEU A 134 -22.13 -5.12 -7.54
N SER A 135 -21.07 -4.32 -7.45
CA SER A 135 -19.70 -4.79 -7.18
C SER A 135 -19.54 -5.65 -5.91
N ALA A 136 -20.42 -5.48 -4.93
CA ALA A 136 -20.49 -6.30 -3.72
C ALA A 136 -21.32 -7.60 -3.87
N CYS A 137 -21.68 -7.99 -5.10
CA CYS A 137 -22.52 -9.15 -5.42
C CYS A 137 -21.94 -9.92 -6.63
N PRO A 138 -20.81 -10.64 -6.47
CA PRO A 138 -20.09 -11.26 -7.58
C PRO A 138 -20.94 -12.28 -8.35
N ASP A 139 -21.75 -13.11 -7.67
CA ASP A 139 -22.66 -14.07 -8.31
C ASP A 139 -23.71 -13.40 -9.21
N PHE A 140 -24.17 -12.19 -8.84
CA PHE A 140 -25.10 -11.40 -9.66
C PHE A 140 -24.40 -10.82 -10.87
N GLU A 141 -23.17 -10.32 -10.72
CA GLU A 141 -22.38 -9.77 -11.83
C GLU A 141 -22.06 -10.83 -12.88
N VAL A 142 -21.69 -12.04 -12.46
CA VAL A 142 -21.48 -13.17 -13.37
C VAL A 142 -22.73 -13.47 -14.19
N TRP A 143 -23.91 -13.51 -13.54
CA TRP A 143 -25.18 -13.71 -14.24
C TRP A 143 -25.51 -12.54 -15.20
N ARG A 144 -25.31 -11.29 -14.76
CA ARG A 144 -25.60 -10.10 -15.57
C ARG A 144 -24.74 -10.07 -16.84
N ILE A 145 -23.45 -10.36 -16.71
CA ILE A 145 -22.50 -10.44 -17.84
C ILE A 145 -22.96 -11.53 -18.82
N ALA A 146 -23.30 -12.72 -18.34
CA ALA A 146 -23.75 -13.81 -19.19
C ALA A 146 -25.02 -13.46 -19.99
N VAL A 147 -26.02 -12.86 -19.35
CA VAL A 147 -27.26 -12.45 -20.02
C VAL A 147 -27.04 -11.26 -20.96
N ARG A 148 -26.11 -10.35 -20.64
CA ARG A 148 -25.73 -9.24 -21.52
C ARG A 148 -25.10 -9.72 -22.81
N GLU A 149 -24.18 -10.68 -22.73
CA GLU A 149 -23.55 -11.27 -23.91
C GLU A 149 -24.58 -12.04 -24.76
N GLU A 150 -25.53 -12.72 -24.14
CA GLU A 150 -26.66 -13.35 -24.85
C GLU A 150 -27.53 -12.30 -25.58
N ALA A 151 -27.90 -11.21 -24.90
CA ALA A 151 -28.68 -10.13 -25.50
C ALA A 151 -27.94 -9.47 -26.67
N ARG A 152 -26.63 -9.23 -26.55
CA ARG A 152 -25.78 -8.73 -27.64
C ARG A 152 -25.75 -9.71 -28.80
N ALA A 153 -25.62 -11.01 -28.56
CA ALA A 153 -25.68 -12.03 -29.61
C ALA A 153 -27.00 -11.99 -30.40
N LEU A 154 -28.14 -11.87 -29.71
CA LEU A 154 -29.45 -11.73 -30.35
C LEU A 154 -29.56 -10.44 -31.17
N HIS A 155 -29.11 -9.30 -30.63
CA HIS A 155 -29.13 -8.02 -31.35
C HIS A 155 -28.26 -8.05 -32.61
N ARG A 156 -27.06 -8.66 -32.53
CA ARG A 156 -26.19 -8.89 -33.70
C ARG A 156 -26.88 -9.71 -34.77
N GLN A 157 -27.54 -10.79 -34.38
CA GLN A 157 -28.27 -11.66 -35.32
C GLN A 157 -29.39 -10.89 -36.02
N ILE A 158 -30.17 -10.09 -35.27
CA ILE A 158 -31.24 -9.24 -35.82
C ILE A 158 -30.68 -8.19 -36.79
N LEU A 159 -29.65 -7.45 -36.39
CA LEU A 159 -29.05 -6.39 -37.22
C LEU A 159 -28.47 -6.96 -38.52
N SER A 160 -27.76 -8.08 -38.46
CA SER A 160 -27.22 -8.74 -39.65
C SER A 160 -28.35 -9.14 -40.62
N ALA A 161 -29.42 -9.77 -40.12
CA ALA A 161 -30.55 -10.18 -40.97
C ALA A 161 -31.29 -8.98 -41.59
N VAL A 162 -31.45 -7.87 -40.86
CA VAL A 162 -32.09 -6.65 -41.40
C VAL A 162 -31.21 -6.00 -42.48
N VAL A 163 -29.89 -5.93 -42.26
CA VAL A 163 -28.95 -5.37 -43.26
C VAL A 163 -28.92 -6.23 -44.51
N GLU A 164 -28.82 -7.55 -44.38
CA GLU A 164 -28.81 -8.49 -45.51
C GLU A 164 -30.09 -8.41 -46.36
N ARG A 165 -31.27 -8.33 -45.71
CA ARG A 165 -32.55 -8.22 -46.42
C ARG A 165 -32.75 -6.88 -47.14
N HIS A 166 -31.94 -5.87 -46.81
CA HIS A 166 -31.90 -4.57 -47.49
C HIS A 166 -30.64 -4.39 -48.37
N ALA A 167 -29.94 -5.48 -48.74
CA ALA A 167 -28.70 -5.40 -49.53
C ALA A 167 -28.83 -4.68 -50.90
N GLY A 168 -30.06 -4.50 -51.43
CA GLY A 168 -30.34 -3.72 -52.65
C GLY A 168 -30.81 -2.27 -52.42
N GLU A 169 -30.97 -1.84 -51.17
CA GLU A 169 -31.51 -0.54 -50.77
C GLU A 169 -30.57 0.12 -49.75
N PRO A 170 -29.44 0.71 -50.19
CA PRO A 170 -28.36 1.13 -49.29
C PRO A 170 -28.81 2.17 -48.25
N ASP A 171 -29.66 3.12 -48.64
CA ASP A 171 -30.21 4.12 -47.70
C ASP A 171 -31.07 3.50 -46.58
N MET A 172 -31.76 2.38 -46.86
CA MET A 172 -32.59 1.67 -45.88
C MET A 172 -31.75 0.79 -44.95
N ALA A 173 -30.59 0.29 -45.42
CA ALA A 173 -29.67 -0.53 -44.64
C ALA A 173 -28.73 0.29 -43.73
N LEU A 174 -28.41 1.53 -44.11
CA LEU A 174 -27.43 2.39 -43.42
C LEU A 174 -27.66 2.58 -41.90
N PRO A 175 -28.88 2.85 -41.39
CA PRO A 175 -29.10 3.02 -39.95
C PRO A 175 -28.78 1.75 -39.15
N PHE A 176 -29.08 0.58 -39.72
CA PHE A 176 -28.81 -0.71 -39.09
C PHE A 176 -27.33 -1.09 -39.16
N ALA A 177 -26.65 -0.77 -40.27
CA ALA A 177 -25.20 -0.98 -40.41
C ALA A 177 -24.40 -0.10 -39.44
N ARG A 178 -24.78 1.17 -39.23
CA ARG A 178 -24.18 2.04 -38.22
C ARG A 178 -24.34 1.48 -36.81
N ARG A 179 -25.54 0.96 -36.51
CA ARG A 179 -25.83 0.38 -35.21
C ARG A 179 -25.14 -0.98 -34.99
N ALA A 180 -24.88 -1.73 -36.06
CA ALA A 180 -24.05 -2.93 -36.02
C ALA A 180 -22.57 -2.61 -35.74
N VAL A 181 -22.05 -1.53 -36.33
CA VAL A 181 -20.68 -1.03 -36.02
C VAL A 181 -20.58 -0.52 -34.58
N ALA A 182 -21.61 0.17 -34.07
CA ALA A 182 -21.64 0.61 -32.68
C ALA A 182 -21.69 -0.55 -31.67
N LEU A 183 -22.29 -1.69 -32.07
CA LEU A 183 -22.41 -2.88 -31.23
C LEU A 183 -21.11 -3.70 -31.18
N ASP A 184 -20.42 -3.83 -32.32
CA ASP A 184 -19.13 -4.55 -32.45
C ASP A 184 -18.10 -3.67 -33.17
N PRO A 185 -17.51 -2.68 -32.47
CA PRO A 185 -16.55 -1.72 -33.05
C PRO A 185 -15.20 -2.32 -33.43
N ASP A 186 -14.97 -3.60 -33.12
CA ASP A 186 -13.77 -4.38 -33.45
C ASP A 186 -13.98 -5.30 -34.68
N ASP A 187 -15.20 -5.38 -35.24
CA ASP A 187 -15.48 -6.19 -36.42
C ASP A 187 -15.23 -5.42 -37.71
N ALA A 188 -14.04 -5.59 -38.28
CA ALA A 188 -13.64 -4.96 -39.53
C ALA A 188 -14.58 -5.26 -40.72
N GLY A 189 -15.28 -6.40 -40.70
CA GLY A 189 -16.26 -6.75 -41.72
C GLY A 189 -17.46 -5.80 -41.70
N ARG A 190 -17.94 -5.44 -40.51
CA ARG A 190 -19.06 -4.50 -40.32
C ARG A 190 -18.70 -3.07 -40.71
N HIS A 191 -17.49 -2.62 -40.34
CA HIS A 191 -16.96 -1.34 -40.81
C HIS A 191 -16.84 -1.29 -42.34
N SER A 192 -16.35 -2.37 -42.95
CA SER A 192 -16.23 -2.49 -44.41
C SER A 192 -17.59 -2.48 -45.12
N LEU A 193 -18.63 -3.05 -44.50
CA LEU A 193 -20.00 -3.04 -45.02
C LEU A 193 -20.61 -1.63 -44.94
N LEU A 194 -20.45 -0.94 -43.82
CA LEU A 194 -20.93 0.44 -43.65
C LEU A 194 -20.26 1.39 -44.67
N LEU A 195 -18.95 1.24 -44.88
CA LEU A 195 -18.21 2.05 -45.84
C LEU A 195 -18.71 1.85 -47.27
N ARG A 196 -19.03 0.60 -47.65
CA ARG A 196 -19.63 0.27 -48.96
C ARG A 196 -21.02 0.86 -49.11
N LEU A 197 -21.90 0.70 -48.11
CA LEU A 197 -23.25 1.25 -48.15
C LEU A 197 -23.27 2.79 -48.27
N LEU A 198 -22.33 3.49 -47.59
CA LEU A 198 -22.19 4.94 -47.72
C LEU A 198 -21.79 5.36 -49.12
N ALA A 199 -20.83 4.65 -49.73
CA ALA A 199 -20.41 4.91 -51.10
C ALA A 199 -21.52 4.61 -52.13
N GLU A 200 -22.24 3.50 -51.96
CA GLU A 200 -23.36 3.09 -52.83
C GLU A 200 -24.57 4.02 -52.71
N SER A 201 -24.77 4.66 -51.55
CA SER A 201 -25.77 5.73 -51.35
C SER A 201 -25.35 7.11 -51.92
N GLY A 202 -24.19 7.20 -52.58
CA GLY A 202 -23.69 8.45 -53.17
C GLY A 202 -23.06 9.44 -52.17
N ARG A 203 -22.90 9.06 -50.90
CA ARG A 203 -22.38 9.92 -49.81
C ARG A 203 -20.87 9.74 -49.64
N ARG A 204 -20.10 10.19 -50.63
CA ARG A 204 -18.65 9.93 -50.72
C ARG A 204 -17.83 10.58 -49.61
N ASP A 205 -18.09 11.85 -49.32
CA ASP A 205 -17.35 12.58 -48.27
C ASP A 205 -17.59 11.94 -46.90
N ALA A 206 -18.84 11.52 -46.63
CA ALA A 206 -19.19 10.76 -45.44
C ALA A 206 -18.54 9.37 -45.40
N ALA A 207 -18.25 8.74 -46.55
CA ALA A 207 -17.50 7.49 -46.60
C ALA A 207 -16.01 7.70 -46.27
N GLU A 208 -15.40 8.79 -46.73
CA GLU A 208 -14.00 9.14 -46.38
C GLU A 208 -13.85 9.43 -44.89
N GLU A 209 -14.74 10.25 -44.33
CA GLU A 209 -14.80 10.52 -42.90
C GLU A 209 -15.05 9.24 -42.11
N GLN A 210 -16.01 8.40 -42.54
CA GLN A 210 -16.31 7.14 -41.88
C GLN A 210 -15.14 6.15 -41.96
N TYR A 211 -14.33 6.17 -43.02
CA TYR A 211 -13.11 5.35 -43.11
C TYR A 211 -12.10 5.75 -42.05
N VAL A 212 -11.86 7.05 -41.85
CA VAL A 212 -10.95 7.55 -40.81
C VAL A 212 -11.46 7.18 -39.42
N VAL A 213 -12.76 7.38 -39.16
CA VAL A 213 -13.39 7.02 -37.89
C VAL A 213 -13.32 5.51 -37.65
N SER A 214 -13.63 4.70 -38.65
CA SER A 214 -13.61 3.23 -38.56
C SER A 214 -12.20 2.67 -38.40
N LEU A 215 -11.20 3.26 -39.07
CA LEU A 215 -9.80 2.87 -38.95
C LEU A 215 -9.25 3.20 -37.56
N ARG A 216 -9.66 4.35 -37.01
CA ARG A 216 -9.34 4.75 -35.64
C ARG A 216 -9.99 3.78 -34.65
N GLN A 217 -11.30 3.52 -34.78
CA GLN A 217 -12.04 2.59 -33.92
C GLN A 217 -11.43 1.17 -33.94
N LEU A 218 -11.14 0.60 -35.12
CA LEU A 218 -10.48 -0.71 -35.20
C LEU A 218 -9.08 -0.71 -34.58
N ARG A 219 -8.30 0.38 -34.74
CA ARG A 219 -6.98 0.52 -34.10
C ARG A 219 -7.08 0.66 -32.59
N ASP A 220 -8.05 1.42 -32.10
CA ASP A 220 -8.31 1.63 -30.68
C ASP A 220 -8.70 0.31 -29.99
N HIS A 221 -9.39 -0.58 -30.71
CA HIS A 221 -9.74 -1.93 -30.25
C HIS A 221 -8.69 -3.01 -30.62
N ALA A 222 -7.54 -2.62 -31.18
CA ALA A 222 -6.48 -3.52 -31.66
C ALA A 222 -6.96 -4.63 -32.63
N ALA A 223 -8.01 -4.34 -33.40
CA ALA A 223 -8.60 -5.24 -34.39
C ALA A 223 -7.91 -5.11 -35.78
N PRO A 224 -7.84 -6.20 -36.56
CA PRO A 224 -7.24 -6.20 -37.89
C PRO A 224 -7.99 -5.25 -38.83
N ALA A 225 -7.33 -4.19 -39.27
CA ALA A 225 -7.91 -3.18 -40.15
C ALA A 225 -7.81 -3.53 -41.64
N GLU A 226 -7.11 -4.60 -42.00
CA GLU A 226 -6.83 -5.01 -43.38
C GLU A 226 -8.10 -5.11 -44.25
N PRO A 227 -9.23 -5.70 -43.79
CA PRO A 227 -10.46 -5.75 -44.57
C PRO A 227 -11.04 -4.37 -44.90
N LEU A 228 -10.98 -3.44 -43.94
CA LEU A 228 -11.45 -2.07 -44.09
C LEU A 228 -10.55 -1.26 -45.03
N VAL A 229 -9.24 -1.38 -44.86
CA VAL A 229 -8.23 -0.74 -45.73
C VAL A 229 -8.38 -1.25 -47.16
N ALA A 230 -8.60 -2.56 -47.35
CA ALA A 230 -8.85 -3.14 -48.67
C ALA A 230 -10.13 -2.58 -49.31
N ALA A 231 -11.23 -2.48 -48.54
CA ALA A 231 -12.49 -1.90 -49.01
C ALA A 231 -12.33 -0.41 -49.42
N TRP A 232 -11.59 0.37 -48.63
CA TRP A 232 -11.29 1.77 -48.94
C TRP A 232 -10.38 1.95 -50.16
N GLN A 233 -9.36 1.11 -50.30
CA GLN A 233 -8.48 1.14 -51.47
C GLN A 233 -9.23 0.81 -52.76
N ASP A 234 -10.15 -0.15 -52.73
CA ASP A 234 -11.01 -0.45 -53.89
C ASP A 234 -11.92 0.73 -54.26
N LEU A 235 -12.43 1.45 -53.25
CA LEU A 235 -13.21 2.68 -53.43
C LEU A 235 -12.37 3.83 -54.02
N ARG A 236 -11.14 4.08 -53.52
CA ARG A 236 -10.25 5.16 -54.02
C ARG A 236 -9.73 4.91 -55.42
N ARG A 237 -9.46 3.66 -55.81
CA ARG A 237 -8.99 3.32 -57.18
C ARG A 237 -9.98 3.73 -58.27
N LYS A 238 -11.23 3.99 -57.90
CA LYS A 238 -12.30 4.42 -58.82
C LYS A 238 -12.36 5.97 -59.00
N THR A 239 -11.36 6.80 -58.61
CA THR A 239 -11.41 8.30 -58.75
C THR A 239 -10.04 9.04 -58.94
N PRO A 240 -9.88 10.13 -59.77
CA PRO A 240 -8.61 10.87 -60.03
C PRO A 240 -8.42 12.26 -59.30
N ALA A 241 -7.17 12.78 -59.16
CA ALA A 241 -6.76 13.95 -58.28
C ALA A 241 -5.88 15.09 -58.93
N ALA A 242 -5.75 16.28 -58.29
CA ALA A 242 -4.99 17.50 -58.70
C ALA A 242 -4.27 18.28 -57.51
N PRO A 243 -3.29 19.23 -57.74
CA PRO A 243 -2.20 19.60 -56.78
C PRO A 243 -2.14 21.06 -56.18
N ALA A 244 -1.17 21.34 -55.27
CA ALA A 244 -1.02 22.51 -54.35
C ALA A 244 0.27 23.39 -54.49
N VAL A 245 0.33 24.60 -53.87
CA VAL A 245 1.42 25.63 -53.92
C VAL A 245 1.77 26.24 -52.52
N SER A 246 3.01 26.74 -52.32
CA SER A 246 3.67 27.27 -51.08
C SER A 246 4.19 28.73 -51.20
N ALA A 247 4.35 29.48 -50.09
CA ALA A 247 5.22 30.70 -49.97
C ALA A 247 5.55 31.12 -48.50
N ALA A 248 6.70 31.79 -48.27
CA ALA A 248 7.31 32.21 -46.99
C ALA A 248 7.70 33.72 -46.94
N VAL A 249 7.92 34.34 -45.75
CA VAL A 249 8.38 35.74 -45.53
C VAL A 249 9.21 35.94 -44.22
N GLU A 250 10.24 36.81 -44.24
CA GLU A 250 11.14 37.30 -43.12
C GLU A 250 10.88 38.79 -42.72
N PRO A 251 11.35 39.27 -41.52
CA PRO A 251 11.60 40.71 -41.29
C PRO A 251 12.93 41.10 -40.56
N ALA A 252 13.27 42.40 -40.67
CA ALA A 252 14.54 43.08 -40.33
C ALA A 252 14.64 43.75 -38.91
N GLN A 253 15.85 44.12 -38.47
CA GLN A 253 16.19 44.75 -37.16
C GLN A 253 16.93 46.11 -37.26
N ALA A 254 16.87 46.93 -36.19
CA ALA A 254 17.62 48.19 -35.96
C ALA A 254 18.45 48.14 -34.63
N PRO A 255 19.47 49.01 -34.40
CA PRO A 255 20.58 48.75 -33.46
C PRO A 255 20.54 49.48 -32.09
N VAL A 256 21.25 48.92 -31.09
CA VAL A 256 21.50 49.44 -29.72
C VAL A 256 23.01 49.27 -29.38
N PRO A 257 23.66 50.14 -28.55
CA PRO A 257 25.12 50.33 -28.51
C PRO A 257 25.92 49.26 -27.73
N GLU A 258 27.22 49.19 -28.09
CA GLU A 258 28.24 48.21 -27.68
C GLU A 258 28.73 48.34 -26.22
N LEU A 259 28.66 47.23 -25.48
CA LEU A 259 29.57 46.88 -24.38
C LEU A 259 29.91 45.38 -24.50
N ASP A 260 31.18 45.13 -24.83
CA ASP A 260 32.01 43.93 -24.85
C ASP A 260 31.45 42.56 -25.31
N ARG A 261 31.92 42.23 -26.52
CA ARG A 261 31.77 40.98 -27.28
C ARG A 261 32.90 39.99 -26.98
N ALA A 262 32.96 39.42 -25.77
CA ALA A 262 33.71 38.17 -25.58
C ALA A 262 32.67 37.03 -25.50
N PRO A 263 32.57 36.17 -26.52
CA PRO A 263 31.71 35.01 -26.44
C PRO A 263 32.25 34.06 -25.36
N VAL A 264 31.39 33.52 -24.49
CA VAL A 264 31.82 32.49 -23.53
C VAL A 264 31.88 31.16 -24.29
N PRO A 265 33.06 30.55 -24.48
CA PRO A 265 33.17 29.26 -25.13
C PRO A 265 32.67 28.17 -24.18
N ILE A 266 31.74 27.34 -24.64
CA ILE A 266 31.16 26.24 -23.87
C ILE A 266 31.21 24.99 -24.75
N ALA A 267 31.71 23.87 -24.24
CA ALA A 267 31.72 22.62 -25.00
C ALA A 267 30.29 22.07 -25.13
N VAL A 268 29.79 21.90 -26.35
CA VAL A 268 28.49 21.27 -26.64
C VAL A 268 28.70 20.19 -27.68
N SER A 269 28.06 19.04 -27.51
CA SER A 269 28.09 17.95 -28.49
C SER A 269 26.77 17.87 -29.26
N GLY A 270 26.83 17.66 -30.58
CA GLY A 270 25.65 17.31 -31.39
C GLY A 270 24.79 18.45 -31.96
N LEU A 271 25.22 19.71 -31.90
CA LEU A 271 24.53 20.82 -32.57
C LEU A 271 24.92 20.90 -34.05
N ALA A 272 23.94 20.98 -34.95
CA ALA A 272 24.15 21.31 -36.36
C ALA A 272 23.70 22.75 -36.62
N GLY A 273 24.64 23.69 -36.69
CA GLY A 273 24.37 25.10 -37.05
C GLY A 273 24.13 26.04 -35.85
N ALA A 274 23.30 27.08 -36.06
CA ALA A 274 22.97 28.08 -35.05
C ALA A 274 21.48 27.99 -34.67
N GLU A 275 21.19 27.86 -33.38
CA GLU A 275 19.84 27.66 -32.86
C GLU A 275 19.52 28.70 -31.77
N ARG A 276 18.29 29.24 -31.77
CA ARG A 276 17.79 30.10 -30.68
C ARG A 276 17.09 29.23 -29.64
N LYS A 277 17.52 29.33 -28.39
CA LYS A 277 16.91 28.60 -27.26
C LYS A 277 16.57 29.56 -26.13
N VAL A 278 15.57 29.21 -25.33
CA VAL A 278 15.34 29.88 -24.04
C VAL A 278 16.15 29.12 -22.99
N ALA A 279 17.03 29.82 -22.29
CA ALA A 279 17.91 29.23 -21.28
C ALA A 279 17.91 30.07 -20.00
N THR A 280 18.16 29.41 -18.87
CA THR A 280 18.50 30.10 -17.62
C THR A 280 20.01 30.18 -17.49
N VAL A 281 20.51 31.38 -17.23
CA VAL A 281 21.92 31.67 -17.01
C VAL A 281 22.14 31.85 -15.52
N LEU A 282 23.13 31.14 -14.97
CA LEU A 282 23.68 31.36 -13.64
C LEU A 282 25.09 31.93 -13.81
N ALA A 283 25.27 33.20 -13.47
CA ALA A 283 26.59 33.81 -13.34
C ALA A 283 27.00 33.75 -11.87
N ALA A 284 28.17 33.20 -11.57
CA ALA A 284 28.66 33.00 -10.22
C ALA A 284 30.06 33.58 -10.05
N CYS A 285 30.32 34.21 -8.90
CA CYS A 285 31.62 34.74 -8.52
C CYS A 285 31.98 34.26 -7.11
N VAL A 286 33.20 33.76 -6.93
CA VAL A 286 33.73 33.34 -5.63
C VAL A 286 34.60 34.46 -5.08
N HIS A 287 34.37 34.79 -3.82
CA HIS A 287 35.08 35.83 -3.09
C HIS A 287 35.63 35.28 -1.77
N ARG A 288 36.66 35.92 -1.22
CA ARG A 288 37.07 35.71 0.17
C ARG A 288 36.29 36.62 1.11
N ILE A 289 36.05 36.17 2.33
CA ILE A 289 35.30 36.94 3.34
C ILE A 289 36.13 38.10 3.92
N ALA A 290 37.47 37.96 3.98
CA ALA A 290 38.40 39.02 4.37
C ALA A 290 39.03 39.69 3.13
N ASP A 291 39.11 41.01 3.12
CA ASP A 291 39.67 41.79 2.01
C ASP A 291 41.09 42.28 2.35
N ASP A 292 42.11 41.63 1.78
CA ASP A 292 43.52 42.00 1.96
C ASP A 292 44.30 41.95 0.63
N GLY A 293 43.60 42.24 -0.48
CA GLY A 293 44.20 42.51 -1.78
C GLY A 293 44.31 41.32 -2.73
N ALA A 294 44.59 41.65 -4.00
CA ALA A 294 44.62 40.72 -5.13
C ALA A 294 45.92 39.88 -5.17
N ASP A 295 46.11 38.97 -4.20
CA ASP A 295 47.14 37.95 -4.26
C ASP A 295 46.84 36.95 -5.40
N PRO A 296 47.72 36.81 -6.42
CA PRO A 296 47.52 35.85 -7.51
C PRO A 296 47.34 34.39 -7.07
N GLU A 297 47.96 33.96 -5.96
CA GLU A 297 47.81 32.58 -5.46
C GLU A 297 46.42 32.35 -4.85
N GLU A 298 45.83 33.37 -4.23
CA GLU A 298 44.48 33.34 -3.68
C GLU A 298 43.42 33.38 -4.80
N LEU A 299 43.63 34.22 -5.82
CA LEU A 299 42.78 34.24 -7.02
C LEU A 299 42.81 32.89 -7.77
N SER A 300 43.96 32.21 -7.78
CA SER A 300 44.08 30.84 -8.32
C SER A 300 43.24 29.84 -7.51
N ARG A 301 43.30 29.89 -6.18
CA ARG A 301 42.49 29.01 -5.31
C ARG A 301 40.97 29.22 -5.49
N GLN A 302 40.53 30.45 -5.69
CA GLN A 302 39.13 30.77 -5.99
C GLN A 302 38.69 30.21 -7.37
N ALA A 303 39.55 30.31 -8.38
CA ALA A 303 39.31 29.76 -9.71
C ALA A 303 39.31 28.21 -9.72
N ASP A 304 40.22 27.58 -8.98
CA ASP A 304 40.29 26.13 -8.81
C ASP A 304 39.03 25.59 -8.13
N PHE A 305 38.52 26.32 -7.13
CA PHE A 305 37.28 25.95 -6.45
C PHE A 305 36.08 25.98 -7.40
N LEU A 306 35.92 27.04 -8.19
CA LEU A 306 34.87 27.10 -9.23
C LEU A 306 34.97 25.95 -10.22
N THR A 307 36.19 25.61 -10.63
CA THR A 307 36.44 24.48 -11.54
C THR A 307 36.06 23.14 -10.89
N ALA A 308 36.32 22.97 -9.59
CA ALA A 308 35.94 21.78 -8.83
C ALA A 308 34.41 21.63 -8.65
N LEU A 309 33.64 22.72 -8.75
CA LEU A 309 32.17 22.69 -8.73
C LEU A 309 31.54 22.23 -10.04
N ARG A 310 32.31 22.05 -11.12
CA ARG A 310 31.80 21.64 -12.44
C ARG A 310 30.94 20.35 -12.37
N PRO A 311 31.39 19.22 -11.78
CA PRO A 311 30.57 18.00 -11.73
C PRO A 311 29.28 18.19 -10.92
N LEU A 312 29.32 19.05 -9.89
CA LEU A 312 28.14 19.38 -9.09
C LEU A 312 27.09 20.10 -9.95
N VAL A 313 27.51 21.11 -10.70
CA VAL A 313 26.61 21.90 -11.55
C VAL A 313 26.09 21.07 -12.74
N GLU A 314 26.94 20.23 -13.33
CA GLU A 314 26.55 19.28 -14.39
C GLU A 314 25.52 18.26 -13.91
N SER A 315 25.57 17.85 -12.62
CA SER A 315 24.54 16.98 -12.03
C SER A 315 23.13 17.60 -11.99
N PHE A 316 23.04 18.94 -12.03
CA PHE A 316 21.77 19.68 -12.16
C PHE A 316 21.38 19.96 -13.63
N GLY A 317 22.11 19.40 -14.60
CA GLY A 317 21.90 19.67 -16.03
C GLY A 317 22.39 21.05 -16.47
N GLY A 318 23.29 21.67 -15.69
CA GLY A 318 23.93 22.93 -16.03
C GLY A 318 25.22 22.71 -16.80
N MET A 319 25.46 23.56 -17.79
CA MET A 319 26.67 23.52 -18.61
C MET A 319 27.57 24.71 -18.26
N MET A 320 28.68 24.43 -17.59
CA MET A 320 29.61 25.45 -17.13
C MET A 320 30.65 25.76 -18.21
N GLY A 321 30.79 27.05 -18.59
CA GLY A 321 31.86 27.51 -19.47
C GLY A 321 33.25 27.39 -18.84
N ALA A 322 34.29 27.83 -19.54
CA ALA A 322 35.60 28.04 -18.92
C ALA A 322 35.48 29.17 -17.86
N ALA A 323 36.03 28.94 -16.67
CA ALA A 323 36.07 29.97 -15.63
C ALA A 323 36.93 31.15 -16.12
N LEU A 324 36.42 32.36 -15.95
CA LEU A 324 37.12 33.61 -16.25
C LEU A 324 37.61 34.20 -14.92
N GLY A 325 38.78 33.75 -14.49
CA GLY A 325 39.32 34.09 -13.17
C GLY A 325 38.43 33.53 -12.05
N THR A 326 37.92 34.41 -11.19
CA THR A 326 37.09 34.06 -10.03
C THR A 326 35.59 33.97 -10.35
N SER A 327 35.23 33.99 -11.63
CA SER A 327 33.84 33.98 -12.09
C SER A 327 33.57 32.89 -13.13
N ALA A 328 32.36 32.34 -13.11
CA ALA A 328 31.91 31.32 -14.04
C ALA A 328 30.48 31.63 -14.53
N VAL A 329 30.20 31.27 -15.78
CA VAL A 329 28.85 31.30 -16.35
C VAL A 329 28.40 29.87 -16.62
N VAL A 330 27.19 29.56 -16.20
CA VAL A 330 26.54 28.26 -16.37
C VAL A 330 25.22 28.45 -17.11
N LEU A 331 24.97 27.63 -18.12
CA LEU A 331 23.71 27.62 -18.87
C LEU A 331 22.88 26.38 -18.56
N PHE A 332 21.59 26.58 -18.35
CA PHE A 332 20.59 25.52 -18.16
C PHE A 332 19.55 25.60 -19.29
N GLY A 333 19.19 24.45 -19.86
CA GLY A 333 18.19 24.36 -20.94
C GLY A 333 18.74 24.39 -22.38
N VAL A 334 20.07 24.31 -22.56
CA VAL A 334 20.72 24.41 -23.88
C VAL A 334 20.83 23.07 -24.62
N GLU A 335 21.28 22.00 -23.96
CA GLU A 335 21.30 20.64 -24.56
C GLU A 335 19.96 19.93 -24.42
N ARG A 336 19.27 20.11 -23.28
CA ARG A 336 17.98 19.48 -22.98
C ARG A 336 16.90 20.56 -22.80
N THR A 337 15.81 20.47 -23.55
CA THR A 337 14.62 21.33 -23.40
C THR A 337 13.88 20.96 -22.11
N LEU A 338 14.41 21.39 -20.98
CA LEU A 338 13.86 21.14 -19.65
C LEU A 338 12.87 22.26 -19.28
N GLU A 339 11.59 21.95 -19.04
CA GLU A 339 10.61 22.95 -18.55
C GLU A 339 11.01 23.60 -17.21
N ASP A 340 11.92 22.97 -16.45
CA ASP A 340 12.36 23.38 -15.11
C ASP A 340 13.79 23.95 -15.06
N HIS A 341 14.38 24.35 -16.20
CA HIS A 341 15.75 24.88 -16.28
C HIS A 341 16.04 26.03 -15.26
N ALA A 342 15.04 26.87 -14.95
CA ALA A 342 15.17 27.94 -13.96
C ALA A 342 15.25 27.43 -12.51
N VAL A 343 14.50 26.35 -12.20
CA VAL A 343 14.52 25.71 -10.87
C VAL A 343 15.85 25.01 -10.64
N GLN A 344 16.35 24.31 -11.65
CA GLN A 344 17.64 23.63 -11.56
C GLN A 344 18.79 24.62 -11.37
N ALA A 345 18.76 25.75 -12.08
CA ALA A 345 19.75 26.81 -11.89
C ALA A 345 19.77 27.36 -10.44
N CYS A 346 18.59 27.59 -9.83
CA CYS A 346 18.49 28.03 -8.44
C CYS A 346 19.01 26.96 -7.45
N ARG A 347 18.76 25.67 -7.69
CA ARG A 347 19.29 24.57 -6.85
C ARG A 347 20.80 24.45 -6.98
N ALA A 348 21.32 24.55 -8.20
CA ALA A 348 22.75 24.53 -8.45
C ALA A 348 23.43 25.67 -7.68
N ALA A 349 22.89 26.89 -7.73
CA ALA A 349 23.42 28.02 -6.95
C ALA A 349 23.45 27.74 -5.43
N LEU A 350 22.36 27.19 -4.87
CA LEU A 350 22.30 26.82 -3.45
C LEU A 350 23.26 25.69 -3.07
N ALA A 351 23.40 24.69 -3.94
CA ALA A 351 24.32 23.57 -3.74
C ALA A 351 25.77 24.03 -3.82
N MET A 352 26.10 24.92 -4.76
CA MET A 352 27.41 25.56 -4.85
C MET A 352 27.74 26.32 -3.56
N ARG A 353 26.80 27.10 -3.02
CA ARG A 353 26.96 27.81 -1.74
C ARG A 353 27.22 26.85 -0.58
N ALA A 354 26.50 25.72 -0.51
CA ALA A 354 26.67 24.72 0.53
C ALA A 354 28.02 23.98 0.42
N ALA A 355 28.40 23.55 -0.79
CA ALA A 355 29.68 22.90 -1.05
C ALA A 355 30.86 23.81 -0.68
N LEU A 356 30.73 25.10 -1.00
CA LEU A 356 31.71 26.13 -0.67
C LEU A 356 31.84 26.30 0.85
N ALA A 357 30.73 26.39 1.59
CA ALA A 357 30.75 26.46 3.05
C ALA A 357 31.41 25.24 3.72
N SER A 358 31.22 24.02 3.16
CA SER A 358 31.82 22.79 3.71
C SER A 358 33.29 22.57 3.31
N GLY A 359 33.69 23.03 2.11
CA GLY A 359 34.99 22.74 1.52
C GLY A 359 36.07 23.78 1.80
N SER A 360 35.68 25.04 2.08
CA SER A 360 36.62 26.15 2.25
C SER A 360 36.94 26.51 3.70
N GLY A 361 36.49 25.72 4.69
CA GLY A 361 36.64 26.06 6.11
C GLY A 361 35.95 27.38 6.53
N GLY A 362 35.04 27.91 5.70
CA GLY A 362 34.36 29.18 5.94
C GLY A 362 35.11 30.44 5.47
N GLU A 363 36.23 30.34 4.75
CA GLU A 363 37.00 31.52 4.30
C GLU A 363 36.51 32.16 3.00
N LEU A 364 35.74 31.41 2.20
CA LEU A 364 35.20 31.83 0.90
C LEU A 364 33.68 32.00 0.97
N CYS A 365 33.13 32.80 0.07
CA CYS A 365 31.69 32.98 -0.14
C CYS A 365 31.36 33.09 -1.64
N LEU A 366 30.10 32.83 -1.97
CA LEU A 366 29.60 32.78 -3.34
C LEU A 366 28.58 33.90 -3.57
N SER A 367 28.83 34.74 -4.57
CA SER A 367 27.83 35.64 -5.14
C SER A 367 27.30 35.06 -6.44
N ALA A 368 25.99 35.13 -6.69
CA ALA A 368 25.43 34.59 -7.93
C ALA A 368 24.26 35.44 -8.46
N CYS A 369 24.15 35.60 -9.77
CA CYS A 369 23.00 36.21 -10.41
C CYS A 369 22.38 35.25 -11.42
N LEU A 370 21.06 35.09 -11.37
CA LEU A 370 20.32 34.23 -12.27
C LEU A 370 19.36 35.05 -13.15
N ASP A 371 19.40 34.80 -14.46
CA ASP A 371 18.46 35.39 -15.43
C ASP A 371 17.96 34.34 -16.44
N THR A 372 16.80 34.56 -17.06
CA THR A 372 16.23 33.65 -18.06
C THR A 372 15.78 34.42 -19.29
N GLY A 373 16.21 33.98 -20.47
CA GLY A 373 15.84 34.61 -21.73
C GLY A 373 16.35 33.87 -22.95
N GLU A 374 16.19 34.47 -24.12
CA GLU A 374 16.70 33.92 -25.38
C GLU A 374 18.23 33.97 -25.44
N VAL A 375 18.83 32.85 -25.86
CA VAL A 375 20.25 32.67 -26.10
C VAL A 375 20.41 32.02 -27.48
N LEU A 376 21.31 32.59 -28.28
CA LEU A 376 21.76 32.00 -29.53
C LEU A 376 22.94 31.08 -29.23
N VAL A 377 22.85 29.83 -29.69
CA VAL A 377 23.90 28.81 -29.55
C VAL A 377 24.42 28.48 -30.94
N ARG A 378 25.72 28.63 -31.18
CA ARG A 378 26.35 28.42 -32.48
C ARG A 378 27.55 27.50 -32.35
N GLU A 379 27.69 26.52 -33.22
CA GLU A 379 28.89 25.70 -33.30
C GLU A 379 30.13 26.50 -33.73
N THR A 380 31.25 26.26 -33.07
CA THR A 380 32.55 26.87 -33.36
C THR A 380 33.41 25.91 -34.19
N ALA A 381 34.31 26.45 -35.01
CA ALA A 381 35.20 25.65 -35.86
C ALA A 381 36.13 24.69 -35.08
N ALA A 382 36.24 24.84 -33.75
CA ALA A 382 37.04 24.00 -32.86
C ALA A 382 36.24 22.88 -32.17
N GLY A 383 34.96 22.68 -32.52
CA GLY A 383 34.12 21.61 -31.96
C GLY A 383 33.49 21.92 -30.59
N GLY A 384 33.37 23.18 -30.21
CA GLY A 384 32.55 23.65 -29.08
C GLY A 384 31.40 24.55 -29.55
N ALA A 385 30.55 25.03 -28.63
CA ALA A 385 29.56 26.06 -28.93
C ALA A 385 29.89 27.43 -28.32
N GLU A 386 29.55 28.44 -29.11
CA GLU A 386 29.54 29.83 -28.74
C GLU A 386 28.11 30.24 -28.37
N THR A 387 27.96 30.88 -27.22
CA THR A 387 26.65 31.31 -26.72
C THR A 387 26.60 32.83 -26.57
N ILE A 388 25.54 33.43 -27.10
CA ILE A 388 25.33 34.89 -27.06
C ILE A 388 23.85 35.14 -26.78
N GLY A 389 23.55 35.95 -25.77
CA GLY A 389 22.17 36.32 -25.47
C GLY A 389 22.05 37.42 -24.43
N PRO A 390 20.96 38.22 -24.45
CA PRO A 390 20.73 39.27 -23.46
C PRO A 390 20.73 38.77 -22.01
N ALA A 391 20.25 37.54 -21.77
CA ALA A 391 20.25 36.93 -20.43
C ALA A 391 21.67 36.64 -19.92
N ILE A 392 22.58 36.24 -20.80
CA ILE A 392 23.99 36.00 -20.46
C ILE A 392 24.65 37.31 -20.04
N GLN A 393 24.48 38.35 -20.86
CA GLN A 393 25.03 39.68 -20.60
C GLN A 393 24.46 40.28 -19.32
N THR A 394 23.16 40.08 -19.07
CA THR A 394 22.48 40.60 -17.89
C THR A 394 22.97 39.91 -16.62
N ALA A 395 22.97 38.56 -16.57
CA ALA A 395 23.45 37.82 -15.41
C ALA A 395 24.94 38.08 -15.11
N ALA A 396 25.80 38.08 -16.15
CA ALA A 396 27.23 38.33 -16.00
C ALA A 396 27.53 39.77 -15.55
N ARG A 397 26.78 40.76 -16.02
CA ARG A 397 26.93 42.15 -15.54
C ARG A 397 26.44 42.29 -14.10
N LEU A 398 25.29 41.71 -13.77
CA LEU A 398 24.66 41.90 -12.47
C LEU A 398 25.40 41.20 -11.33
N VAL A 399 26.01 40.02 -11.55
CA VAL A 399 26.75 39.30 -10.48
C VAL A 399 27.90 40.14 -9.90
N HIS A 400 28.56 40.97 -10.70
CA HIS A 400 29.62 41.87 -10.25
C HIS A 400 29.13 43.15 -9.54
N LEU A 401 27.82 43.41 -9.58
CA LEU A 401 27.17 44.51 -8.88
C LEU A 401 26.52 44.03 -7.56
N LEU A 402 26.53 42.73 -7.27
CA LEU A 402 26.00 42.17 -6.03
C LEU A 402 26.99 42.36 -4.87
N PRO A 403 26.51 42.66 -3.65
CA PRO A 403 27.30 42.49 -2.45
C PRO A 403 27.82 41.07 -2.33
N VAL A 404 29.00 40.94 -1.73
CA VAL A 404 29.69 39.69 -1.51
C VAL A 404 28.80 38.71 -0.73
N GLY A 405 28.59 37.51 -1.29
CA GLY A 405 27.82 36.43 -0.68
C GLY A 405 26.31 36.42 -0.99
N ILE A 406 25.82 37.38 -1.78
CA ILE A 406 24.40 37.47 -2.16
C ILE A 406 24.14 36.68 -3.45
N MET A 407 23.04 35.94 -3.48
CA MET A 407 22.57 35.25 -4.68
C MET A 407 21.24 35.86 -5.12
N ALA A 408 21.20 36.56 -6.24
CA ALA A 408 20.00 37.25 -6.72
C ALA A 408 19.39 36.58 -7.96
N VAL A 409 18.07 36.70 -8.09
CA VAL A 409 17.32 36.31 -9.29
C VAL A 409 16.64 37.53 -9.91
N THR A 410 16.56 37.57 -11.24
CA THR A 410 15.71 38.54 -11.96
C THR A 410 14.23 38.17 -11.84
N SER A 411 13.33 39.09 -12.19
CA SER A 411 11.89 38.81 -12.27
C SER A 411 11.57 37.62 -13.19
N ALA A 412 12.28 37.49 -14.31
CA ALA A 412 12.11 36.39 -15.26
C ALA A 412 12.39 35.00 -14.66
N VAL A 413 13.34 34.92 -13.72
CA VAL A 413 13.62 33.70 -12.96
C VAL A 413 12.64 33.54 -11.80
N PHE A 414 12.35 34.62 -11.08
CA PHE A 414 11.40 34.62 -9.96
C PHE A 414 10.02 34.11 -10.39
N ASP A 415 9.46 34.62 -11.48
CA ASP A 415 8.12 34.22 -11.96
C ASP A 415 8.03 32.72 -12.29
N ARG A 416 9.16 32.09 -12.65
CA ARG A 416 9.26 30.66 -12.98
C ARG A 416 9.59 29.78 -11.78
N THR A 417 10.13 30.36 -10.70
CA THR A 417 10.67 29.63 -9.55
C THR A 417 9.99 29.98 -8.23
N ALA A 418 9.05 30.94 -8.25
CA ALA A 418 8.20 31.28 -7.12
C ALA A 418 7.51 30.01 -6.57
N GLY A 419 7.63 29.81 -5.25
CA GLY A 419 7.13 28.62 -4.56
C GLY A 419 8.17 27.50 -4.35
N TYR A 420 9.24 27.42 -5.15
CA TYR A 420 10.33 26.44 -4.96
C TYR A 420 11.40 26.92 -3.97
N PHE A 421 11.54 28.24 -3.86
CA PHE A 421 12.57 28.90 -3.07
C PHE A 421 11.97 30.07 -2.29
N ARG A 422 12.63 30.39 -1.18
CA ARG A 422 12.37 31.59 -0.38
C ARG A 422 13.17 32.75 -0.97
N PHE A 423 12.47 33.84 -1.21
CA PHE A 423 13.05 35.07 -1.75
C PHE A 423 12.85 36.23 -0.78
N ALA A 424 13.81 37.16 -0.72
CA ALA A 424 13.60 38.44 -0.02
C ALA A 424 12.66 39.37 -0.82
N ASP A 425 12.08 40.36 -0.14
CA ASP A 425 11.23 41.39 -0.77
C ASP A 425 12.12 42.31 -1.65
N PRO A 426 11.73 42.64 -2.90
CA PRO A 426 12.52 43.44 -3.83
C PRO A 426 12.88 44.87 -3.36
N ARG A 427 12.36 45.33 -2.21
CA ARG A 427 12.56 46.70 -1.71
C ARG A 427 13.95 46.99 -1.13
N ASP A 428 14.81 45.98 -1.00
CA ASP A 428 16.12 46.12 -0.33
C ASP A 428 17.32 46.18 -1.29
N PHE A 429 17.10 46.30 -2.61
CA PHE A 429 18.21 46.19 -3.57
C PHE A 429 18.09 47.15 -4.76
N ALA A 430 18.84 48.26 -4.72
CA ALA A 430 19.08 49.13 -5.87
C ALA A 430 20.60 49.39 -5.96
N PRO A 431 21.35 48.71 -6.86
CA PRO A 431 22.72 49.10 -7.11
C PRO A 431 22.72 50.50 -7.72
N GLU A 432 23.48 51.43 -7.14
CA GLU A 432 23.52 52.87 -7.47
C GLU A 432 23.84 53.21 -8.94
N HIS A 433 24.12 52.22 -9.79
CA HIS A 433 24.60 52.39 -11.16
C HIS A 433 23.87 51.51 -12.22
N ALA A 434 22.79 50.82 -11.87
CA ALA A 434 21.97 50.11 -12.86
C ALA A 434 20.94 51.07 -13.49
N ALA A 435 21.16 51.48 -14.73
CA ALA A 435 20.16 52.21 -15.50
C ALA A 435 18.95 51.30 -15.80
N GLY A 436 17.95 51.32 -14.91
CA GLY A 436 16.66 50.64 -15.03
C GLY A 436 16.34 49.72 -13.84
N PRO A 437 15.07 49.67 -13.35
CA PRO A 437 14.68 48.83 -12.22
C PRO A 437 14.57 47.36 -12.67
N ALA A 438 15.68 46.64 -12.68
CA ALA A 438 15.60 45.18 -12.60
C ALA A 438 15.26 44.86 -11.14
N ALA A 439 13.99 44.51 -10.87
CA ALA A 439 13.55 44.09 -9.54
C ALA A 439 14.21 42.74 -9.20
N LEU A 440 15.43 42.80 -8.68
CA LEU A 440 16.19 41.65 -8.19
C LEU A 440 15.61 41.19 -6.86
N ARG A 441 15.66 39.87 -6.62
CA ARG A 441 15.27 39.27 -5.34
C ARG A 441 16.36 38.32 -4.86
N ASP A 442 16.70 38.42 -3.58
CA ASP A 442 17.70 37.53 -2.95
C ASP A 442 17.13 36.11 -2.78
N LEU A 443 17.89 35.11 -3.22
CA LEU A 443 17.63 33.68 -3.14
C LEU A 443 18.14 33.15 -1.79
N LEU A 444 17.25 33.13 -0.81
CA LEU A 444 17.58 32.80 0.58
C LEU A 444 17.78 31.29 0.77
N GLY A 445 16.97 30.45 0.11
CA GLY A 445 17.07 28.99 0.22
C GLY A 445 15.88 28.26 -0.37
N ALA A 446 15.91 26.93 -0.41
CA ALA A 446 14.76 26.13 -0.84
C ALA A 446 13.60 26.17 0.17
N THR A 447 12.36 26.05 -0.31
CA THR A 447 11.18 25.84 0.54
C THR A 447 11.11 24.38 1.06
N ARG A 448 10.26 24.11 2.07
CA ARG A 448 10.04 22.75 2.60
C ARG A 448 9.25 21.82 1.65
N ALA A 449 8.73 22.33 0.53
CA ALA A 449 8.13 21.53 -0.53
C ALA A 449 9.18 20.57 -1.14
N ARG A 450 9.01 19.25 -0.94
CA ARG A 450 9.94 18.20 -1.36
C ARG A 450 9.60 17.62 -2.73
N THR A 451 8.36 17.75 -3.21
CA THR A 451 7.87 17.13 -4.45
C THR A 451 7.26 18.15 -5.41
N ARG A 452 7.23 17.84 -6.73
CA ARG A 452 6.43 18.65 -7.69
C ARG A 452 4.95 18.64 -7.28
N TRP A 453 4.42 17.60 -6.65
CA TRP A 453 3.06 17.58 -6.07
C TRP A 453 2.86 18.67 -4.99
N ASP A 454 3.87 18.87 -4.13
CA ASP A 454 3.90 19.99 -3.16
C ASP A 454 3.88 21.35 -3.87
N LEU A 455 4.35 21.39 -5.11
CA LEU A 455 4.46 22.59 -5.93
C LEU A 455 3.35 22.74 -6.95
N THR A 456 2.66 21.70 -7.42
CA THR A 456 1.47 21.78 -8.27
C THR A 456 0.27 22.19 -7.42
N ALA A 457 0.25 21.77 -6.15
CA ALA A 457 -0.65 22.34 -5.16
C ALA A 457 -0.31 23.81 -4.82
N ALA A 458 0.98 24.19 -4.81
CA ALA A 458 1.41 25.58 -4.53
C ALA A 458 1.41 26.52 -5.77
N ARG A 459 1.56 25.99 -7.00
CA ARG A 459 1.48 26.71 -8.29
C ARG A 459 0.05 26.91 -8.78
N GLY A 460 -0.93 26.54 -7.95
CA GLY A 460 -2.34 26.67 -8.29
C GLY A 460 -2.76 25.66 -9.34
N LEU A 461 -2.97 24.41 -8.93
CA LEU A 461 -4.22 23.78 -9.34
C LEU A 461 -5.33 24.64 -8.77
N ASP A 462 -6.07 25.27 -9.68
CA ASP A 462 -7.30 26.03 -9.50
C ASP A 462 -7.92 25.86 -8.13
N ALA A 463 -7.98 26.95 -7.37
CA ALA A 463 -8.82 27.19 -6.20
C ALA A 463 -9.25 25.97 -5.37
N PHE A 464 -8.85 25.93 -4.10
CA PHE A 464 -9.44 25.01 -3.15
C PHE A 464 -10.91 25.37 -2.88
N ILE A 465 -11.85 24.71 -3.58
CA ILE A 465 -13.28 25.07 -3.63
C ILE A 465 -14.11 24.11 -2.78
N GLY A 466 -15.12 24.66 -2.10
CA GLY A 466 -16.19 23.87 -1.48
C GLY A 466 -15.79 23.08 -0.24
N ARG A 467 -14.63 23.38 0.36
CA ARG A 467 -14.06 22.64 1.50
C ARG A 467 -13.84 23.50 2.75
N ALA A 468 -14.58 24.60 2.87
CA ALA A 468 -14.40 25.57 3.95
C ALA A 468 -14.76 25.00 5.33
N ALA A 469 -15.79 24.16 5.42
CA ALA A 469 -16.22 23.53 6.67
C ALA A 469 -15.20 22.49 7.16
N GLU A 470 -14.68 21.69 6.25
CA GLU A 470 -13.65 20.69 6.52
C GLU A 470 -12.34 21.35 6.95
N LEU A 471 -11.93 22.44 6.28
CA LEU A 471 -10.77 23.23 6.70
C LEU A 471 -10.95 23.87 8.07
N ALA A 472 -12.12 24.43 8.37
CA ALA A 472 -12.41 24.98 9.69
C ALA A 472 -12.31 23.90 10.78
N THR A 473 -12.71 22.67 10.47
CA THR A 473 -12.57 21.51 11.37
C THR A 473 -11.09 21.19 11.61
N LEU A 474 -10.27 21.16 10.56
CA LEU A 474 -8.82 20.91 10.69
C LEU A 474 -8.10 22.05 11.42
N ASP A 475 -8.45 23.31 11.17
CA ASP A 475 -7.83 24.45 11.84
C ASP A 475 -8.20 24.52 13.33
N GLU A 476 -9.44 24.18 13.69
CA GLU A 476 -9.82 24.07 15.10
C GLU A 476 -9.08 22.92 15.80
N ALA A 477 -8.88 21.79 15.12
CA ALA A 477 -8.06 20.70 15.64
C ALA A 477 -6.58 21.11 15.80
N ARG A 478 -6.04 21.86 14.84
CA ARG A 478 -4.68 22.44 14.89
C ARG A 478 -4.51 23.38 16.06
N ARG A 479 -5.46 24.29 16.29
CA ARG A 479 -5.41 25.26 17.39
C ARG A 479 -5.42 24.55 18.75
N LYS A 480 -6.27 23.52 18.90
CA LYS A 480 -6.31 22.68 20.11
C LYS A 480 -4.99 21.92 20.32
N ALA A 481 -4.48 21.26 19.29
CA ALA A 481 -3.22 20.53 19.35
C ALA A 481 -2.03 21.46 19.66
N GLY A 482 -1.97 22.65 19.04
CA GLY A 482 -0.96 23.67 19.34
C GLY A 482 -1.03 24.20 20.77
N ALA A 483 -2.19 24.13 21.43
CA ALA A 483 -2.37 24.45 22.84
C ALA A 483 -2.10 23.25 23.78
N GLY A 484 -1.50 22.16 23.27
CA GLY A 484 -1.20 20.94 24.04
C GLY A 484 -2.39 20.00 24.23
N GLN A 485 -3.50 20.22 23.52
CA GLN A 485 -4.66 19.34 23.54
C GLN A 485 -4.70 18.51 22.25
N GLY A 486 -3.97 17.41 22.21
CA GLY A 486 -3.80 16.63 20.99
C GLY A 486 -5.12 16.13 20.41
N ARG A 487 -5.15 16.00 19.08
CA ARG A 487 -6.36 15.68 18.31
C ARG A 487 -6.06 14.62 17.26
N ILE A 488 -7.03 13.76 17.02
CA ILE A 488 -7.09 12.92 15.82
C ILE A 488 -8.27 13.36 14.96
N VAL A 489 -8.02 13.56 13.67
CA VAL A 489 -9.06 13.79 12.68
C VAL A 489 -9.02 12.69 11.62
N SER A 490 -10.11 11.92 11.54
CA SER A 490 -10.33 10.92 10.48
C SER A 490 -11.02 11.57 9.29
N ILE A 491 -10.37 11.51 8.13
CA ILE A 491 -10.84 12.09 6.88
C ILE A 491 -11.33 10.96 5.98
N VAL A 492 -12.64 10.88 5.79
CA VAL A 492 -13.29 9.73 5.16
C VAL A 492 -14.00 10.13 3.89
N GLY A 493 -13.79 9.38 2.81
CA GLY A 493 -14.48 9.62 1.55
C GLY A 493 -13.95 8.76 0.42
N ASP A 494 -14.64 8.79 -0.72
CA ASP A 494 -14.34 7.94 -1.86
C ASP A 494 -13.01 8.29 -2.55
N ALA A 495 -12.58 7.43 -3.48
CA ALA A 495 -11.38 7.67 -4.27
C ALA A 495 -11.53 8.95 -5.12
N GLY A 496 -10.49 9.78 -5.16
CA GLY A 496 -10.50 11.02 -5.95
C GLY A 496 -11.28 12.19 -5.36
N ILE A 497 -12.00 12.00 -4.24
CA ILE A 497 -12.87 13.03 -3.64
C ILE A 497 -12.13 14.26 -3.07
N GLY A 498 -10.81 14.16 -2.93
CA GLY A 498 -9.94 15.25 -2.46
C GLY A 498 -9.33 15.08 -1.06
N LYS A 499 -9.39 13.90 -0.44
CA LYS A 499 -8.80 13.64 0.91
C LYS A 499 -7.33 14.09 1.01
N SER A 500 -6.47 13.59 0.13
CA SER A 500 -5.05 13.95 0.11
C SER A 500 -4.82 15.42 -0.27
N ARG A 501 -5.72 16.04 -1.05
CA ARG A 501 -5.64 17.47 -1.37
C ARG A 501 -6.00 18.34 -0.17
N LEU A 502 -7.00 17.96 0.63
CA LEU A 502 -7.37 18.63 1.86
C LEU A 502 -6.24 18.58 2.91
N THR A 503 -5.69 17.39 3.17
CA THR A 503 -4.57 17.25 4.12
C THR A 503 -3.34 18.03 3.67
N HIS A 504 -3.06 18.03 2.37
CA HIS A 504 -1.95 18.77 1.80
C HIS A 504 -2.16 20.29 1.86
N HIS A 505 -3.35 20.79 1.48
CA HIS A 505 -3.67 22.21 1.58
C HIS A 505 -3.57 22.72 3.02
N PHE A 506 -4.08 21.93 3.97
CA PHE A 506 -3.91 22.20 5.39
C PHE A 506 -2.43 22.22 5.81
N ALA A 507 -1.64 21.25 5.35
CA ALA A 507 -0.21 21.17 5.68
C ALA A 507 0.60 22.37 5.13
N GLN A 508 0.25 22.88 3.94
CA GLN A 508 0.86 24.08 3.36
C GLN A 508 0.49 25.36 4.12
N ALA A 509 -0.71 25.42 4.68
CA ALA A 509 -1.19 26.56 5.48
C ALA A 509 -0.61 26.57 6.91
N LEU A 510 0.19 25.56 7.29
CA LEU A 510 0.86 25.55 8.59
C LEU A 510 1.89 26.71 8.66
N PRO A 511 1.94 27.47 9.77
CA PRO A 511 2.93 28.54 9.94
C PRO A 511 4.36 28.00 9.82
N ASP A 512 5.24 28.74 9.12
CA ASP A 512 6.65 28.36 8.89
C ASP A 512 7.45 28.17 10.20
N ALA A 513 7.01 28.79 11.30
CA ALA A 513 7.63 28.69 12.62
C ALA A 513 6.82 27.75 13.54
N GLY A 514 7.45 26.64 13.97
CA GLY A 514 7.05 25.87 15.14
C GLY A 514 6.50 24.46 14.91
N TRP A 515 5.91 24.16 13.75
CA TRP A 515 5.34 22.83 13.49
C TRP A 515 6.32 21.86 12.81
N THR A 516 6.34 20.62 13.29
CA THR A 516 6.99 19.48 12.63
C THR A 516 5.95 18.72 11.82
N LEU A 517 6.15 18.53 10.51
CA LEU A 517 5.25 17.76 9.65
C LEU A 517 5.86 16.40 9.33
N LEU A 518 5.13 15.33 9.67
CA LEU A 518 5.47 13.96 9.37
C LEU A 518 4.42 13.39 8.41
N LEU A 519 4.86 12.78 7.31
CA LEU A 519 3.99 12.24 6.27
C LEU A 519 4.26 10.74 6.10
N ALA A 520 3.19 9.97 5.95
CA ALA A 520 3.22 8.57 5.60
C ALA A 520 2.05 8.23 4.69
N ASP A 521 2.26 7.30 3.76
CA ASP A 521 1.24 6.78 2.87
C ASP A 521 1.24 5.26 2.87
N SER A 522 0.05 4.69 2.65
CA SER A 522 -0.16 3.25 2.42
C SER A 522 -0.67 3.06 0.98
N ALA A 523 -0.26 1.98 0.31
CA ALA A 523 -0.70 1.68 -1.05
C ALA A 523 -1.13 0.21 -1.20
N PRO A 524 -2.05 -0.09 -2.12
CA PRO A 524 -2.47 -1.45 -2.38
C PRO A 524 -1.31 -2.30 -2.90
N HIS A 525 -1.20 -3.53 -2.40
CA HIS A 525 -0.15 -4.53 -2.72
C HIS A 525 1.22 -4.28 -2.06
N GLU A 526 1.37 -3.27 -1.21
CA GLU A 526 2.57 -3.14 -0.39
C GLU A 526 2.40 -3.98 0.89
N THR A 527 3.37 -4.86 1.17
CA THR A 527 3.32 -5.74 2.34
C THR A 527 4.58 -5.59 3.20
N GLY A 528 4.42 -5.66 4.52
CA GLY A 528 5.54 -5.56 5.48
C GLY A 528 5.12 -4.93 6.80
N ALA A 529 5.55 -5.53 7.91
CA ALA A 529 5.26 -5.01 9.25
C ALA A 529 5.80 -3.60 9.46
N PHE A 530 4.97 -2.72 10.03
CA PHE A 530 5.24 -1.32 10.32
C PHE A 530 5.61 -0.45 9.10
N LEU A 531 5.20 -0.82 7.89
CA LEU A 531 5.73 -0.19 6.68
C LEU A 531 5.46 1.34 6.58
N PRO A 532 4.21 1.83 6.73
CA PRO A 532 3.93 3.27 6.83
C PRO A 532 4.73 4.00 7.91
N VAL A 533 4.85 3.39 9.10
CA VAL A 533 5.60 3.98 10.23
C VAL A 533 7.09 4.06 9.92
N ARG A 534 7.65 3.02 9.30
CA ARG A 534 9.04 2.99 8.84
C ARG A 534 9.31 4.09 7.81
N ARG A 535 8.42 4.27 6.84
CA ARG A 535 8.52 5.36 5.85
C ARG A 535 8.48 6.74 6.49
N MET A 536 7.55 6.95 7.43
CA MET A 536 7.47 8.18 8.20
C MET A 536 8.82 8.52 8.86
N LEU A 537 9.43 7.54 9.55
CA LEU A 537 10.71 7.73 10.22
C LEU A 537 11.87 7.97 9.26
N ARG A 538 11.96 7.21 8.15
CA ARG A 538 13.00 7.44 7.12
C ARG A 538 12.86 8.83 6.50
N GLY A 539 11.63 9.26 6.23
CA GLY A 539 11.31 10.59 5.70
C GLY A 539 11.66 11.72 6.68
N TRP A 540 11.43 11.49 7.97
CA TRP A 540 11.82 12.42 9.04
C TRP A 540 13.34 12.56 9.15
N LEU A 541 14.07 11.44 9.11
CA LEU A 541 15.54 11.41 9.14
C LEU A 541 16.19 11.90 7.84
N GLY A 542 15.42 12.05 6.76
CA GLY A 542 15.93 12.43 5.44
C GLY A 542 16.82 11.35 4.81
N ILE A 543 16.49 10.08 5.06
CA ILE A 543 17.28 8.91 4.67
C ILE A 543 16.79 8.36 3.31
N ALA A 544 17.71 7.86 2.49
CA ALA A 544 17.36 7.14 1.26
C ALA A 544 16.95 5.69 1.53
N ASP A 545 16.04 5.12 0.73
CA ASP A 545 15.70 3.70 0.85
C ASP A 545 16.89 2.79 0.55
N THR A 546 17.84 3.26 -0.27
CA THR A 546 19.11 2.62 -0.58
C THR A 546 20.27 3.02 0.33
N ALA A 547 20.02 3.78 1.40
CA ALA A 547 21.10 4.23 2.28
C ALA A 547 21.76 3.05 3.01
N GLU A 548 23.09 3.04 3.05
CA GLU A 548 23.87 2.04 3.76
C GLU A 548 23.51 1.99 5.25
N PRO A 549 23.42 0.79 5.87
CA PRO A 549 22.99 0.63 7.26
C PRO A 549 23.73 1.52 8.26
N GLU A 550 25.04 1.74 8.08
CA GLU A 550 25.85 2.59 8.95
C GLU A 550 25.42 4.06 8.91
N ALA A 551 25.08 4.59 7.73
CA ALA A 551 24.61 5.96 7.57
C ALA A 551 23.23 6.16 8.22
N VAL A 552 22.36 5.16 8.10
CA VAL A 552 21.03 5.16 8.76
C VAL A 552 21.20 5.13 10.28
N ALA A 553 22.09 4.27 10.80
CA ALA A 553 22.40 4.17 12.22
C ALA A 553 22.96 5.49 12.79
N GLY A 554 23.84 6.18 12.03
CA GLY A 554 24.38 7.49 12.39
C GLY A 554 23.29 8.54 12.55
N ARG A 555 22.43 8.70 11.54
CA ARG A 555 21.29 9.64 11.54
C ARG A 555 20.30 9.35 12.67
N LEU A 556 19.99 8.07 12.91
CA LEU A 556 19.12 7.68 14.01
C LEU A 556 19.72 8.10 15.35
N ARG A 557 21.02 7.87 15.58
CA ARG A 557 21.72 8.25 16.80
C ARG A 557 21.66 9.76 17.04
N GLU A 558 21.97 10.57 16.03
CA GLU A 558 21.89 12.04 16.08
C GLU A 558 20.48 12.55 16.45
N MET A 559 19.43 11.81 16.06
CA MET A 559 18.05 12.16 16.40
C MET A 559 17.68 11.78 17.85
N VAL A 560 18.05 10.58 18.30
CA VAL A 560 17.60 10.05 19.61
C VAL A 560 18.43 10.53 20.79
N GLU A 561 19.72 10.82 20.58
CA GLU A 561 20.65 11.21 21.65
C GLU A 561 20.28 12.56 22.29
N PRO A 562 19.97 13.64 21.54
CA PRO A 562 19.50 14.89 22.14
C PRO A 562 18.15 14.78 22.86
N LEU A 563 17.37 13.74 22.57
CA LEU A 563 16.04 13.50 23.14
C LEU A 563 16.09 12.60 24.39
N ASP A 564 17.28 12.13 24.79
CA ASP A 564 17.48 11.14 25.86
C ASP A 564 16.71 9.83 25.60
N LEU A 565 16.68 9.41 24.33
CA LEU A 565 15.98 8.22 23.85
C LEU A 565 16.94 7.10 23.40
N LEU A 566 18.20 7.13 23.86
CA LEU A 566 19.16 6.05 23.63
C LEU A 566 18.62 4.65 24.01
N PRO A 567 17.82 4.47 25.08
CA PRO A 567 17.21 3.17 25.38
C PRO A 567 16.24 2.66 24.30
N ALA A 568 15.63 3.54 23.51
CA ALA A 568 14.73 3.17 22.40
C ALA A 568 15.50 2.87 21.09
N ALA A 569 16.80 3.16 21.04
CA ALA A 569 17.62 3.00 19.83
C ALA A 569 17.65 1.57 19.25
N PRO A 570 17.67 0.48 20.05
CA PRO A 570 17.59 -0.88 19.51
C PRO A 570 16.27 -1.13 18.77
N ALA A 571 15.15 -0.65 19.32
CA ALA A 571 13.83 -0.84 18.73
C ALA A 571 13.65 -0.04 17.43
N LEU A 572 14.08 1.22 17.44
CA LEU A 572 14.05 2.09 16.27
C LEU A 572 15.04 1.62 15.19
N SER A 573 16.20 1.09 15.57
CA SER A 573 17.15 0.46 14.66
C SER A 573 16.51 -0.73 13.95
N TRP A 574 15.86 -1.62 14.71
CA TRP A 574 15.17 -2.78 14.14
C TRP A 574 14.05 -2.37 13.17
N LEU A 575 13.25 -1.36 13.55
CA LEU A 575 12.18 -0.81 12.71
C LEU A 575 12.73 -0.24 11.38
N LEU A 576 13.95 0.29 11.38
CA LEU A 576 14.62 0.83 10.18
C LEU A 576 15.45 -0.22 9.41
N ASP A 577 15.24 -1.51 9.69
CA ASP A 577 15.96 -2.65 9.10
C ASP A 577 17.47 -2.66 9.38
N LEU A 578 17.90 -2.13 10.54
CA LEU A 578 19.30 -2.14 10.96
C LEU A 578 19.62 -3.37 11.81
N PRO A 579 20.85 -3.91 11.71
CA PRO A 579 21.30 -4.97 12.59
C PRO A 579 21.32 -4.48 14.05
N VAL A 580 20.77 -5.28 14.96
CA VAL A 580 20.69 -4.95 16.39
C VAL A 580 21.49 -5.95 17.20
N GLU A 581 22.68 -5.51 17.62
CA GLU A 581 23.62 -6.33 18.42
C GLU A 581 23.39 -6.19 19.94
N ASN A 582 22.43 -5.37 20.36
CA ASN A 582 22.12 -5.15 21.77
C ASN A 582 21.69 -6.49 22.45
N PRO A 583 22.40 -6.95 23.50
CA PRO A 583 22.10 -8.22 24.16
C PRO A 583 20.69 -8.28 24.75
N ASP A 584 20.20 -7.18 25.32
CA ASP A 584 18.87 -7.13 25.92
C ASP A 584 17.78 -7.26 24.85
N TRP A 585 17.94 -6.59 23.71
CA TRP A 585 17.10 -6.76 22.53
C TRP A 585 17.06 -8.21 22.03
N LYS A 586 18.23 -8.87 21.99
CA LYS A 586 18.34 -10.28 21.59
C LYS A 586 17.61 -11.21 22.57
N ARG A 587 17.57 -10.89 23.86
CA ARG A 587 16.81 -11.61 24.90
C ARG A 587 15.31 -11.30 24.92
N MET A 588 14.84 -10.23 24.26
CA MET A 588 13.42 -9.89 24.21
C MET A 588 12.63 -10.87 23.33
N GLY A 589 11.46 -11.28 23.82
CA GLY A 589 10.49 -12.04 23.04
C GLY A 589 9.76 -11.19 21.98
N ALA A 590 9.03 -11.86 21.11
CA ALA A 590 8.23 -11.29 20.01
C ALA A 590 7.45 -10.03 20.37
N SER A 591 6.51 -10.21 21.29
CA SER A 591 5.56 -9.19 21.69
C SER A 591 6.24 -8.08 22.50
N GLN A 592 7.41 -8.37 23.09
CA GLN A 592 8.24 -7.39 23.78
C GLN A 592 8.99 -6.50 22.80
N ARG A 593 9.55 -7.08 21.73
CA ARG A 593 10.14 -6.29 20.64
C ARG A 593 9.09 -5.43 19.96
N GLN A 594 7.93 -5.99 19.61
CA GLN A 594 6.83 -5.25 19.00
C GLN A 594 6.41 -4.05 19.86
N ARG A 595 6.24 -4.25 21.17
CA ARG A 595 5.93 -3.14 22.08
C ARG A 595 7.07 -2.17 22.28
N SER A 596 8.31 -2.64 22.40
CA SER A 596 9.47 -1.76 22.46
C SER A 596 9.60 -0.89 21.20
N ILE A 597 9.19 -1.39 20.03
CA ILE A 597 9.08 -0.61 18.79
C ILE A 597 7.98 0.42 18.90
N ILE A 598 6.77 0.00 19.28
CA ILE A 598 5.63 0.93 19.45
C ILE A 598 6.00 2.02 20.46
N ASP A 599 6.42 1.64 21.67
CA ASP A 599 6.83 2.53 22.76
C ASP A 599 8.00 3.43 22.34
N GLY A 600 8.97 2.90 21.60
CA GLY A 600 10.09 3.68 21.05
C GLY A 600 9.62 4.76 20.07
N VAL A 601 8.68 4.42 19.18
CA VAL A 601 8.06 5.39 18.25
C VAL A 601 7.22 6.41 19.00
N LEU A 602 6.40 5.98 19.97
CA LEU A 602 5.58 6.86 20.78
C LEU A 602 6.42 7.81 21.64
N ALA A 603 7.50 7.32 22.24
CA ALA A 603 8.45 8.12 23.01
C ALA A 603 9.13 9.16 22.13
N LEU A 604 9.56 8.77 20.92
CA LEU A 604 10.17 9.66 19.94
C LEU A 604 9.21 10.79 19.53
N LEU A 605 7.96 10.46 19.18
CA LEU A 605 6.94 11.43 18.80
C LEU A 605 6.58 12.37 19.97
N THR A 606 6.46 11.81 21.19
CA THR A 606 6.16 12.59 22.39
C THR A 606 7.31 13.54 22.76
N ALA A 607 8.55 13.07 22.68
CA ALA A 607 9.73 13.90 22.96
C ALA A 607 9.87 15.02 21.93
N GLN A 608 9.56 14.75 20.66
CA GLN A 608 9.49 15.80 19.63
C GLN A 608 8.36 16.80 19.93
N ALA A 609 7.17 16.33 20.32
CA ALA A 609 6.03 17.18 20.67
C ALA A 609 6.30 18.13 21.84
N ARG A 610 7.24 17.79 22.73
CA ARG A 610 7.72 18.68 23.81
C ARG A 610 8.61 19.82 23.30
N ARG A 611 9.30 19.62 22.17
CA ARG A 611 10.13 20.67 21.54
C ARG A 611 9.31 21.62 20.68
N GLY A 612 8.23 21.13 20.10
CA GLY A 612 7.29 21.91 19.31
C GLY A 612 6.14 21.05 18.79
N PRO A 613 5.02 21.66 18.40
CA PRO A 613 3.85 20.92 17.95
C PRO A 613 4.12 20.08 16.69
N VAL A 614 3.49 18.90 16.59
CA VAL A 614 3.70 17.94 15.50
C VAL A 614 2.38 17.70 14.76
N VAL A 615 2.40 17.77 13.43
CA VAL A 615 1.34 17.23 12.58
C VAL A 615 1.83 15.92 11.96
N ILE A 616 1.04 14.87 12.10
CA ILE A 616 1.29 13.56 11.49
C ILE A 616 0.16 13.30 10.51
N VAL A 617 0.49 12.99 9.26
CA VAL A 617 -0.49 12.61 8.22
C VAL A 617 -0.25 11.18 7.81
N MET A 618 -1.25 10.31 8.00
CA MET A 618 -1.27 8.91 7.57
C MET A 618 -2.33 8.76 6.47
N ASP A 619 -1.88 8.71 5.21
CA ASP A 619 -2.77 8.66 4.04
C ASP A 619 -3.14 7.21 3.66
N ASP A 620 -4.41 7.00 3.27
CA ASP A 620 -4.98 5.74 2.79
C ASP A 620 -4.84 4.54 3.74
N LEU A 621 -5.16 4.75 5.03
CA LEU A 621 -4.96 3.80 6.13
C LEU A 621 -5.65 2.43 5.97
N HIS A 622 -6.68 2.35 5.13
CA HIS A 622 -7.32 1.08 4.76
C HIS A 622 -6.38 0.06 4.09
N TRP A 623 -5.18 0.47 3.67
CA TRP A 623 -4.12 -0.42 3.18
C TRP A 623 -2.98 -0.66 4.19
N ALA A 624 -3.02 -0.07 5.39
CA ALA A 624 -1.95 -0.22 6.36
C ALA A 624 -1.96 -1.62 7.01
N ASP A 625 -0.76 -2.09 7.39
CA ASP A 625 -0.58 -3.33 8.15
C ASP A 625 -1.08 -3.20 9.60
N GLU A 626 -1.42 -4.34 10.23
CA GLU A 626 -1.96 -4.38 11.59
C GLU A 626 -0.98 -3.79 12.62
N GLU A 627 0.33 -3.98 12.42
CA GLU A 627 1.36 -3.45 13.30
C GLU A 627 1.45 -1.92 13.25
N SER A 628 1.29 -1.32 12.07
CA SER A 628 1.17 0.14 11.90
C SER A 628 -0.11 0.69 12.55
N ILE A 629 -1.24 -0.02 12.43
CA ILE A 629 -2.47 0.36 13.14
C ILE A 629 -2.25 0.34 14.65
N ALA A 630 -1.51 -0.64 15.19
CA ALA A 630 -1.20 -0.71 16.62
C ALA A 630 -0.38 0.49 17.12
N VAL A 631 0.51 1.05 16.29
CA VAL A 631 1.23 2.31 16.62
C VAL A 631 0.25 3.48 16.72
N ILE A 632 -0.71 3.56 15.79
CA ILE A 632 -1.72 4.61 15.79
C ILE A 632 -2.64 4.48 17.01
N ASP A 633 -3.08 3.26 17.34
CA ASP A 633 -3.85 2.98 18.56
C ASP A 633 -3.10 3.43 19.82
N GLY A 634 -1.80 3.14 19.88
CA GLY A 634 -0.91 3.60 20.94
C GLY A 634 -0.83 5.12 21.02
N LEU A 635 -0.69 5.78 19.87
CA LEU A 635 -0.62 7.23 19.78
C LEU A 635 -1.92 7.88 20.25
N VAL A 636 -3.08 7.40 19.80
CA VAL A 636 -4.39 7.94 20.18
C VAL A 636 -4.61 7.93 21.70
N ARG A 637 -4.11 6.91 22.39
CA ARG A 637 -4.18 6.84 23.87
C ARG A 637 -3.37 7.94 24.56
N ILE A 638 -2.24 8.35 23.99
CA ILE A 638 -1.35 9.37 24.57
C ILE A 638 -1.54 10.78 23.96
N LEU A 639 -2.38 10.92 22.93
CA LEU A 639 -2.68 12.19 22.28
C LEU A 639 -3.23 13.28 23.20
N PRO A 640 -4.17 13.03 24.15
CA PRO A 640 -4.90 14.12 24.80
C PRO A 640 -4.04 15.22 25.45
N PRO A 641 -2.91 14.92 26.13
CA PRO A 641 -2.00 15.93 26.66
C PRO A 641 -0.82 16.30 25.73
N ALA A 642 -0.73 15.72 24.53
CA ALA A 642 0.39 15.92 23.62
C ALA A 642 0.11 17.05 22.63
N ALA A 643 1.15 17.82 22.25
CA ALA A 643 1.05 18.83 21.20
C ALA A 643 1.09 18.19 19.80
N ILE A 644 0.20 17.22 19.55
CA ILE A 644 0.17 16.40 18.34
C ILE A 644 -1.20 16.50 17.67
N LEU A 645 -1.21 16.78 16.38
CA LEU A 645 -2.36 16.63 15.50
C LEU A 645 -2.11 15.43 14.58
N LEU A 646 -2.92 14.38 14.73
CA LEU A 646 -2.89 13.21 13.87
C LEU A 646 -4.03 13.31 12.84
N LEU A 647 -3.69 13.32 11.56
CA LEU A 647 -4.62 13.27 10.44
C LEU A 647 -4.52 11.88 9.81
N VAL A 648 -5.63 11.16 9.75
CA VAL A 648 -5.71 9.86 9.09
C VAL A 648 -6.70 9.94 7.95
N THR A 649 -6.42 9.33 6.80
CA THR A 649 -7.38 9.25 5.70
C THR A 649 -7.70 7.80 5.35
N TYR A 650 -8.96 7.49 5.04
CA TYR A 650 -9.36 6.16 4.58
C TYR A 650 -10.69 6.20 3.80
N ARG A 651 -11.05 5.07 3.20
CA ARG A 651 -12.30 4.91 2.43
C ARG A 651 -13.44 4.37 3.31
N PRO A 652 -14.71 4.64 2.97
CA PRO A 652 -15.85 4.04 3.66
C PRO A 652 -15.71 2.51 3.76
N GLY A 653 -16.00 1.94 4.93
CA GLY A 653 -15.89 0.50 5.20
C GLY A 653 -14.69 0.09 6.05
N PHE A 654 -13.67 0.95 6.20
CA PHE A 654 -12.65 0.79 7.22
C PHE A 654 -13.25 1.01 8.62
N ARG A 655 -12.98 0.11 9.57
CA ARG A 655 -13.47 0.21 10.95
C ARG A 655 -12.39 0.85 11.82
N ASP A 656 -12.64 2.06 12.32
CA ASP A 656 -11.77 2.68 13.31
C ASP A 656 -12.27 2.46 14.75
N ALA A 657 -11.35 2.09 15.65
CA ALA A 657 -11.65 1.88 17.06
C ALA A 657 -11.71 3.19 17.87
N TRP A 658 -11.34 4.33 17.26
CA TRP A 658 -11.09 5.59 17.97
C TRP A 658 -12.32 6.45 18.21
N THR A 659 -13.46 6.09 17.65
CA THR A 659 -14.72 6.85 17.73
C THR A 659 -15.17 7.10 19.18
N ALA A 660 -14.75 6.27 20.13
CA ALA A 660 -15.05 6.41 21.55
C ALA A 660 -14.18 7.46 22.29
N HIS A 661 -13.10 7.97 21.69
CA HIS A 661 -12.18 8.90 22.34
C HIS A 661 -12.61 10.37 22.19
N SER A 662 -12.49 11.17 23.26
CA SER A 662 -12.88 12.59 23.24
C SER A 662 -11.99 13.49 22.37
N CYS A 663 -10.79 13.04 22.03
CA CYS A 663 -9.87 13.75 21.13
C CYS A 663 -10.13 13.45 19.65
N TYR A 664 -11.11 12.59 19.33
CA TYR A 664 -11.46 12.15 17.98
C TYR A 664 -12.45 13.07 17.29
N THR A 665 -12.25 13.29 15.99
CA THR A 665 -13.17 14.02 15.13
C THR A 665 -13.25 13.33 13.77
N LEU A 666 -14.48 13.08 13.31
CA LEU A 666 -14.73 12.51 11.99
C LEU A 666 -15.07 13.62 11.01
N CYS A 667 -14.35 13.66 9.89
CA CYS A 667 -14.51 14.60 8.80
C CYS A 667 -14.87 13.81 7.52
N HIS A 668 -16.16 13.77 7.19
CA HIS A 668 -16.63 13.17 5.95
C HIS A 668 -16.45 14.14 4.78
N LEU A 669 -15.85 13.67 3.69
CA LEU A 669 -15.78 14.40 2.44
C LEU A 669 -16.87 13.91 1.51
N ASP A 670 -17.90 14.73 1.37
CA ASP A 670 -18.95 14.54 0.37
C ASP A 670 -18.45 14.99 -1.02
N PRO A 671 -19.10 14.53 -2.11
CA PRO A 671 -18.90 15.11 -3.44
C PRO A 671 -19.12 16.63 -3.44
N LEU A 672 -18.43 17.33 -4.34
CA LEU A 672 -18.69 18.74 -4.56
C LEU A 672 -20.14 18.92 -4.99
N THR A 673 -20.80 19.94 -4.45
CA THR A 673 -22.12 20.36 -4.93
C THR A 673 -21.99 20.87 -6.37
N ASP A 674 -23.09 20.85 -7.12
CA ASP A 674 -23.12 21.34 -8.51
C ASP A 674 -22.55 22.77 -8.63
N ASP A 675 -22.86 23.66 -7.68
CA ASP A 675 -22.31 25.03 -7.65
C ASP A 675 -20.79 25.07 -7.44
N HIS A 676 -20.26 24.21 -6.57
CA HIS A 676 -18.82 24.11 -6.32
C HIS A 676 -18.09 23.44 -7.50
N ALA A 677 -18.71 22.44 -8.12
CA ALA A 677 -18.22 21.80 -9.33
C ALA A 677 -18.21 22.79 -10.51
N ASP A 678 -19.26 23.60 -10.65
CA ASP A 678 -19.32 24.67 -11.65
C ASP A 678 -18.26 25.74 -11.40
N THR A 679 -18.05 26.14 -10.14
CA THR A 679 -16.99 27.08 -9.77
C THR A 679 -15.60 26.54 -10.14
N LEU A 680 -15.37 25.23 -9.93
CA LEU A 680 -14.12 24.56 -10.30
C LEU A 680 -13.96 24.55 -11.82
N LEU A 681 -14.99 24.14 -12.55
CA LEU A 681 -14.98 24.10 -14.00
C LEU A 681 -14.87 25.48 -14.63
N SER A 682 -15.49 26.51 -14.07
CA SER A 682 -15.38 27.89 -14.55
C SER A 682 -13.97 28.45 -14.40
N ARG A 683 -13.17 27.93 -13.46
CA ARG A 683 -11.73 28.27 -13.37
C ARG A 683 -10.88 27.43 -14.33
N LEU A 684 -11.17 26.14 -14.46
CA LEU A 684 -10.45 25.24 -15.38
C LEU A 684 -10.70 25.62 -16.84
N LEU A 685 -11.96 25.84 -17.21
CA LEU A 685 -12.46 26.07 -18.56
C LEU A 685 -12.50 27.57 -18.92
N GLY A 686 -12.94 28.42 -18.00
CA GLY A 686 -13.21 29.84 -18.22
C GLY A 686 -14.69 30.21 -18.06
N PRO A 687 -15.00 31.51 -17.95
CA PRO A 687 -16.34 32.01 -17.64
C PRO A 687 -17.27 32.11 -18.86
N GLY A 688 -16.87 31.68 -20.05
CA GLY A 688 -17.67 31.82 -21.28
C GLY A 688 -18.98 31.04 -21.23
N GLU A 689 -20.09 31.67 -21.61
CA GLU A 689 -21.43 31.06 -21.69
C GLU A 689 -21.50 29.92 -22.72
N ASP A 690 -20.61 29.93 -23.72
CA ASP A 690 -20.44 28.88 -24.72
C ASP A 690 -19.97 27.55 -24.11
N LEU A 691 -19.41 27.57 -22.90
CA LEU A 691 -18.94 26.39 -22.19
C LEU A 691 -19.96 25.82 -21.21
N ASP A 692 -21.08 26.51 -20.93
CA ASP A 692 -22.07 26.07 -19.94
C ASP A 692 -22.71 24.70 -20.27
N PRO A 693 -23.00 24.36 -21.54
CA PRO A 693 -23.41 23.01 -21.90
C PRO A 693 -22.33 21.95 -21.60
N VAL A 694 -21.05 22.27 -21.82
CA VAL A 694 -19.89 21.41 -21.49
C VAL A 694 -19.78 21.22 -19.99
N LYS A 695 -19.88 22.31 -19.22
CA LYS A 695 -19.84 22.29 -17.75
C LYS A 695 -20.94 21.40 -17.17
N ARG A 696 -22.18 21.56 -17.63
CA ARG A 696 -23.31 20.70 -17.20
C ARG A 696 -23.12 19.23 -17.59
N GLY A 697 -22.49 18.96 -18.74
CA GLY A 697 -22.11 17.61 -19.14
C GLY A 697 -21.10 16.99 -18.19
N LEU A 698 -20.04 17.73 -17.85
CA LEU A 698 -18.99 17.33 -16.93
C LEU A 698 -19.52 17.12 -15.50
N ILE A 699 -20.33 18.04 -14.96
CA ILE A 699 -20.92 17.95 -13.61
C ILE A 699 -21.78 16.69 -13.47
N ARG A 700 -22.70 16.46 -14.43
CA ARG A 700 -23.58 15.29 -14.41
C ARG A 700 -22.83 13.96 -14.41
N ARG A 701 -21.68 13.89 -15.09
CA ARG A 701 -20.93 12.64 -15.30
C ARG A 701 -19.86 12.41 -14.24
N ALA A 702 -19.31 13.49 -13.69
CA ALA A 702 -18.37 13.43 -12.58
C ALA A 702 -19.06 13.22 -11.23
N GLU A 703 -20.37 13.44 -11.12
CA GLU A 703 -21.17 13.32 -9.89
C GLU A 703 -20.51 14.06 -8.70
N GLY A 704 -19.95 15.24 -8.97
CA GLY A 704 -19.26 16.05 -7.95
C GLY A 704 -17.86 15.57 -7.54
N ASN A 705 -17.30 14.54 -8.16
CA ASN A 705 -15.93 14.09 -7.86
C ASN A 705 -14.87 15.03 -8.50
N PRO A 706 -14.05 15.73 -7.70
CA PRO A 706 -13.07 16.71 -8.23
C PRO A 706 -12.06 16.11 -9.20
N LEU A 707 -11.54 14.92 -8.90
CA LEU A 707 -10.59 14.23 -9.79
C LEU A 707 -11.23 13.94 -11.15
N PHE A 708 -12.53 13.66 -11.16
CA PHE A 708 -13.26 13.35 -12.39
C PHE A 708 -13.45 14.61 -13.23
N LEU A 709 -13.82 15.72 -12.62
CA LEU A 709 -13.95 17.01 -13.29
C LEU A 709 -12.65 17.48 -13.93
N GLU A 710 -11.52 17.37 -13.21
CA GLU A 710 -10.20 17.79 -13.69
C GLU A 710 -9.73 16.93 -14.85
N GLU A 711 -9.78 15.60 -14.71
CA GLU A 711 -9.29 14.69 -15.75
C GLU A 711 -10.17 14.75 -17.00
N MET A 712 -11.51 14.76 -16.88
CA MET A 712 -12.40 14.90 -18.03
C MET A 712 -12.20 16.23 -18.78
N THR A 713 -12.00 17.33 -18.06
CA THR A 713 -11.67 18.63 -18.66
C THR A 713 -10.36 18.53 -19.45
N ARG A 714 -9.34 17.91 -18.87
CA ARG A 714 -8.04 17.74 -19.53
C ARG A 714 -8.12 16.87 -20.78
N ALA A 715 -8.90 15.78 -20.77
CA ALA A 715 -9.13 14.99 -21.97
C ALA A 715 -9.73 15.80 -23.12
N LEU A 716 -10.71 16.67 -22.83
CA LEU A 716 -11.31 17.51 -23.85
C LEU A 716 -10.30 18.48 -24.47
N VAL A 717 -9.37 19.01 -23.68
CA VAL A 717 -8.26 19.85 -24.17
C VAL A 717 -7.29 19.04 -25.03
N GLU A 718 -6.83 17.90 -24.51
CA GLU A 718 -5.81 17.07 -25.20
C GLU A 718 -6.34 16.44 -26.50
N THR A 719 -7.65 16.18 -26.60
CA THR A 719 -8.30 15.68 -27.82
C THR A 719 -8.66 16.78 -28.83
N GLY A 720 -8.33 18.04 -28.53
CA GLY A 720 -8.60 19.20 -29.40
C GLY A 720 -10.08 19.61 -29.44
N ARG A 721 -10.90 19.12 -28.51
CA ARG A 721 -12.32 19.50 -28.38
C ARG A 721 -12.50 20.81 -27.61
N LEU A 722 -11.48 21.20 -26.85
CA LEU A 722 -11.33 22.52 -26.25
C LEU A 722 -10.01 23.14 -26.72
N GLU A 723 -10.07 24.37 -27.24
CA GLU A 723 -8.89 25.14 -27.66
C GLU A 723 -8.74 26.40 -26.83
N GLY A 724 -7.50 26.80 -26.53
CA GLY A 724 -7.21 28.02 -25.77
C GLY A 724 -6.19 27.79 -24.65
N ARG A 725 -6.15 28.75 -23.71
CA ARG A 725 -5.31 28.67 -22.51
C ARG A 725 -6.16 28.21 -21.32
N PRO A 726 -5.56 27.59 -20.29
CA PRO A 726 -6.24 27.30 -19.03
C PRO A 726 -7.05 28.50 -18.51
N GLY A 727 -8.32 28.27 -18.16
CA GLY A 727 -9.26 29.31 -17.74
C GLY A 727 -9.80 30.24 -18.85
N ALA A 728 -9.48 29.96 -20.11
CA ALA A 728 -9.94 30.69 -21.29
C ALA A 728 -10.07 29.78 -22.52
N TYR A 729 -10.64 28.59 -22.33
CA TYR A 729 -10.91 27.63 -23.39
C TYR A 729 -12.17 28.01 -24.20
N ARG A 730 -12.29 27.46 -25.40
CA ARG A 730 -13.47 27.51 -26.26
C ARG A 730 -13.78 26.12 -26.79
N ALA A 731 -15.07 25.78 -26.89
CA ALA A 731 -15.49 24.52 -27.48
C ALA A 731 -15.29 24.53 -29.01
N VAL A 732 -14.76 23.42 -29.54
CA VAL A 732 -14.55 23.21 -30.98
C VAL A 732 -15.56 22.17 -31.48
N GLY A 733 -16.56 22.62 -32.23
CA GLY A 733 -17.66 21.80 -32.75
C GLY A 733 -18.96 21.89 -31.93
N ASP A 734 -19.92 21.00 -32.20
CA ASP A 734 -21.18 20.91 -31.45
C ASP A 734 -20.95 20.27 -30.07
N VAL A 735 -21.59 20.82 -29.04
CA VAL A 735 -21.44 20.37 -27.65
C VAL A 735 -21.95 18.94 -27.47
N ASP A 736 -23.02 18.58 -28.17
CA ASP A 736 -23.61 17.23 -28.08
C ASP A 736 -22.71 16.15 -28.72
N ASP A 737 -21.73 16.55 -29.54
CA ASP A 737 -20.80 15.67 -30.27
C ASP A 737 -19.37 15.68 -29.69
N LEU A 738 -19.20 16.24 -28.48
CA LEU A 738 -17.91 16.33 -27.77
C LEU A 738 -17.32 14.97 -27.36
N GLY A 739 -18.08 13.88 -27.47
CA GLY A 739 -17.59 12.53 -27.18
C GLY A 739 -17.17 12.38 -25.71
N MET A 740 -18.03 12.82 -24.78
CA MET A 740 -17.74 12.82 -23.34
C MET A 740 -17.39 11.41 -22.84
N PRO A 741 -16.15 11.18 -22.34
CA PRO A 741 -15.72 9.87 -21.85
C PRO A 741 -16.66 9.31 -20.77
N ALA A 742 -16.84 7.99 -20.72
CA ALA A 742 -17.76 7.37 -19.76
C ALA A 742 -17.20 7.35 -18.33
N THR A 743 -15.88 7.25 -18.21
CA THR A 743 -15.16 7.20 -16.93
C THR A 743 -13.85 7.97 -16.99
N VAL A 744 -13.27 8.29 -15.83
CA VAL A 744 -11.90 8.83 -15.73
C VAL A 744 -10.85 7.84 -16.23
N GLN A 745 -11.13 6.54 -16.17
CA GLN A 745 -10.22 5.55 -16.73
C GLN A 745 -10.14 5.68 -18.25
N ASP A 746 -11.26 5.93 -18.92
CA ASP A 746 -11.31 6.18 -20.37
C ASP A 746 -10.57 7.45 -20.75
N VAL A 747 -10.74 8.51 -19.93
CA VAL A 747 -9.96 9.74 -20.06
C VAL A 747 -8.47 9.42 -19.97
N ILE A 748 -8.00 8.88 -18.84
CA ILE A 748 -6.58 8.60 -18.61
C ILE A 748 -6.03 7.68 -19.71
N ALA A 749 -6.80 6.67 -20.15
CA ALA A 749 -6.41 5.78 -21.23
C ALA A 749 -6.25 6.53 -22.55
N ALA A 750 -7.16 7.46 -22.88
CA ALA A 750 -7.04 8.32 -24.05
C ALA A 750 -5.81 9.23 -23.96
N ARG A 751 -5.54 9.83 -22.79
CA ARG A 751 -4.33 10.65 -22.54
C ARG A 751 -3.05 9.84 -22.75
N ILE A 752 -3.00 8.61 -22.21
CA ILE A 752 -1.88 7.68 -22.43
C ILE A 752 -1.77 7.31 -23.92
N GLY A 753 -2.87 7.27 -24.65
CA GLY A 753 -2.93 7.02 -26.09
C GLY A 753 -2.27 8.13 -26.93
N LEU A 754 -2.24 9.37 -26.44
CA LEU A 754 -1.62 10.51 -27.12
C LEU A 754 -0.10 10.59 -26.91
N LEU A 755 0.45 9.81 -25.98
CA LEU A 755 1.89 9.73 -25.76
C LEU A 755 2.60 9.08 -26.94
N GLY A 756 3.82 9.55 -27.24
CA GLY A 756 4.73 8.87 -28.15
C GLY A 756 5.05 7.45 -27.66
N ALA A 757 5.53 6.61 -28.58
CA ALA A 757 5.74 5.19 -28.29
C ALA A 757 6.76 4.95 -27.15
N LEU A 758 7.78 5.80 -27.07
CA LEU A 758 8.82 5.73 -26.03
C LEU A 758 8.25 6.14 -24.67
N GLU A 759 7.59 7.28 -24.60
CA GLU A 759 6.98 7.84 -23.37
C GLU A 759 5.95 6.89 -22.80
N LYS A 760 5.09 6.33 -23.66
CA LYS A 760 4.10 5.32 -23.27
C LYS A 760 4.77 4.08 -22.68
N GLN A 761 5.85 3.58 -23.28
CA GLN A 761 6.58 2.42 -22.75
C GLN A 761 7.29 2.72 -21.43
N VAL A 762 7.88 3.91 -21.27
CA VAL A 762 8.50 4.34 -20.01
C VAL A 762 7.43 4.44 -18.92
N LEU A 763 6.28 5.05 -19.20
CA LEU A 763 5.16 5.17 -18.25
C LEU A 763 4.61 3.79 -17.83
N GLN A 764 4.43 2.89 -18.80
CA GLN A 764 3.97 1.53 -18.53
C GLN A 764 4.99 0.73 -17.71
N THR A 765 6.29 0.87 -17.99
CA THR A 765 7.36 0.23 -17.19
C THR A 765 7.38 0.78 -15.76
N ALA A 766 7.29 2.10 -15.62
CA ALA A 766 7.15 2.77 -14.33
C ALA A 766 5.93 2.25 -13.55
N SER A 767 4.81 1.96 -14.21
CA SER A 767 3.59 1.46 -13.56
C SER A 767 3.75 0.07 -12.93
N VAL A 768 4.70 -0.73 -13.44
CA VAL A 768 5.09 -2.05 -12.91
C VAL A 768 5.96 -1.90 -11.67
N LEU A 769 6.91 -0.94 -11.65
CA LEU A 769 7.79 -0.67 -10.50
C LEU A 769 7.01 -0.21 -9.25
N GLY A 770 5.89 0.48 -9.43
CA GLY A 770 4.99 0.84 -8.34
C GLY A 770 4.56 2.30 -8.37
N ARG A 771 3.99 2.79 -7.26
CA ARG A 771 3.56 4.19 -7.12
C ARG A 771 4.75 5.14 -7.12
N THR A 772 5.83 4.72 -6.46
CA THR A 772 7.12 5.39 -6.43
C THR A 772 8.09 4.60 -7.30
N VAL A 773 8.86 5.29 -8.13
CA VAL A 773 9.61 4.75 -9.25
C VAL A 773 11.05 5.24 -9.14
N PRO A 774 11.94 4.42 -8.55
CA PRO A 774 13.37 4.73 -8.51
C PRO A 774 13.93 4.75 -9.93
N LEU A 775 14.78 5.72 -10.25
CA LEU A 775 15.29 5.88 -11.62
C LEU A 775 16.20 4.73 -12.04
N ASP A 776 17.07 4.24 -11.16
CA ASP A 776 18.08 3.24 -11.55
C ASP A 776 17.45 1.90 -12.01
N PRO A 777 16.46 1.31 -11.29
CA PRO A 777 15.69 0.17 -11.79
C PRO A 777 14.92 0.47 -13.07
N LEU A 778 14.36 1.68 -13.23
CA LEU A 778 13.66 2.07 -14.45
C LEU A 778 14.60 2.09 -15.66
N LEU A 779 15.78 2.70 -15.51
CA LEU A 779 16.82 2.72 -16.55
C LEU A 779 17.28 1.31 -16.90
N ALA A 780 17.54 0.46 -15.90
CA ALA A 780 17.98 -0.91 -16.11
C ALA A 780 16.95 -1.80 -16.86
N VAL A 781 15.65 -1.53 -16.71
CA VAL A 781 14.58 -2.29 -17.35
C VAL A 781 14.23 -1.73 -18.74
N CYS A 782 14.35 -0.42 -18.94
CA CYS A 782 14.12 0.21 -20.23
C CYS A 782 15.16 -0.23 -21.25
N ARG A 783 14.71 -0.63 -22.46
CA ARG A 783 15.59 -1.09 -23.55
C ARG A 783 16.18 0.06 -24.38
N TYR A 784 16.09 1.28 -23.88
CA TYR A 784 16.52 2.50 -24.56
C TYR A 784 17.71 3.08 -23.82
N GLY A 785 18.53 3.89 -24.49
CA GLY A 785 19.65 4.57 -23.81
C GLY A 785 19.15 5.49 -22.70
N ASP A 786 19.94 5.61 -21.62
CA ASP A 786 19.56 6.37 -20.42
C ASP A 786 19.07 7.79 -20.71
N GLU A 787 19.66 8.44 -21.71
CA GLU A 787 19.29 9.78 -22.14
C GLU A 787 17.88 9.83 -22.73
N ALA A 788 17.53 8.89 -23.61
CA ALA A 788 16.20 8.81 -24.19
C ALA A 788 15.11 8.53 -23.14
N VAL A 789 15.41 7.71 -22.13
CA VAL A 789 14.49 7.47 -21.00
C VAL A 789 14.30 8.74 -20.16
N ARG A 790 15.37 9.52 -19.94
CA ARG A 790 15.30 10.80 -19.21
C ARG A 790 14.51 11.86 -19.99
N ASP A 791 14.67 11.93 -21.30
CA ASP A 791 13.86 12.83 -22.15
C ASP A 791 12.38 12.44 -22.13
N ALA A 792 12.09 11.14 -22.22
CA ALA A 792 10.73 10.64 -22.09
C ALA A 792 10.13 10.95 -20.70
N LEU A 793 10.92 10.84 -19.63
CA LEU A 793 10.51 11.24 -18.29
C LEU A 793 10.22 12.75 -18.19
N ALA A 794 10.98 13.59 -18.90
CA ALA A 794 10.70 15.03 -18.98
C ALA A 794 9.35 15.30 -19.66
N VAL A 795 9.04 14.59 -20.75
CA VAL A 795 7.73 14.68 -21.43
C VAL A 795 6.60 14.16 -20.53
N LEU A 796 6.78 13.01 -19.86
CA LEU A 796 5.80 12.47 -18.92
C LEU A 796 5.56 13.40 -17.71
N ASN A 797 6.59 14.14 -17.32
CA ASN A 797 6.54 15.13 -16.26
C ASN A 797 5.82 16.43 -16.69
N ALA A 798 6.05 16.87 -17.93
CA ALA A 798 5.31 17.97 -18.56
C ALA A 798 3.82 17.62 -18.77
N ALA A 799 3.54 16.39 -19.22
CA ALA A 799 2.18 15.86 -19.41
C ALA A 799 1.50 15.43 -18.09
N GLU A 800 2.12 15.68 -16.94
CA GLU A 800 1.58 15.45 -15.61
C GLU A 800 1.22 13.99 -15.28
N PHE A 801 1.88 13.01 -15.90
CA PHE A 801 1.73 11.58 -15.56
C PHE A 801 2.60 11.17 -14.37
N LEU A 802 3.87 11.58 -14.41
CA LEU A 802 4.87 11.33 -13.38
C LEU A 802 5.41 12.65 -12.88
N TYR A 803 5.89 12.70 -11.65
CA TYR A 803 6.67 13.82 -11.15
C TYR A 803 7.91 13.34 -10.43
N GLN A 804 9.01 14.07 -10.60
CA GLN A 804 10.23 13.81 -9.87
C GLN A 804 10.06 14.25 -8.41
N THR A 805 10.15 13.29 -7.48
CA THR A 805 10.04 13.49 -6.02
C THR A 805 11.38 13.64 -5.35
N ARG A 806 12.44 13.11 -5.94
CA ARG A 806 13.77 13.09 -5.37
C ARG A 806 14.82 13.33 -6.44
N PHE A 807 15.84 14.10 -6.07
CA PHE A 807 16.93 14.49 -6.97
C PHE A 807 18.26 13.85 -6.58
N LEU A 808 18.48 13.56 -5.29
CA LEU A 808 19.73 12.96 -4.78
C LEU A 808 19.47 11.95 -3.64
N PRO A 809 20.32 10.92 -3.45
CA PRO A 809 21.49 10.59 -4.28
C PRO A 809 21.13 9.96 -5.64
N SER A 810 19.93 9.39 -5.78
CA SER A 810 19.36 8.95 -7.04
C SER A 810 17.99 9.61 -7.26
N ALA A 811 17.65 9.82 -8.53
CA ALA A 811 16.39 10.42 -8.91
C ALA A 811 15.24 9.43 -8.66
N GLU A 812 14.11 9.95 -8.21
CA GLU A 812 12.91 9.16 -7.95
C GLU A 812 11.71 9.89 -8.54
N TYR A 813 10.82 9.14 -9.14
CA TYR A 813 9.58 9.62 -9.74
C TYR A 813 8.38 9.03 -9.02
N ARG A 814 7.23 9.68 -9.15
CA ARG A 814 5.98 9.20 -8.57
C ARG A 814 4.82 9.52 -9.48
N PHE A 815 3.83 8.63 -9.53
CA PHE A 815 2.60 8.87 -10.28
C PHE A 815 1.78 10.00 -9.66
N LYS A 816 1.29 10.92 -10.51
CA LYS A 816 0.39 12.02 -10.10
C LYS A 816 -0.83 11.48 -9.34
N HIS A 817 -1.46 10.45 -9.89
CA HIS A 817 -2.58 9.76 -9.27
C HIS A 817 -2.38 8.24 -9.31
N GLU A 818 -2.79 7.56 -8.24
CA GLU A 818 -2.79 6.08 -8.21
C GLU A 818 -3.66 5.51 -9.34
N LEU A 819 -4.75 6.20 -9.69
CA LEU A 819 -5.61 5.81 -10.81
C LEU A 819 -4.84 5.84 -12.15
N THR A 820 -3.94 6.81 -12.34
CA THR A 820 -3.09 6.88 -13.54
C THR A 820 -2.20 5.65 -13.65
N ARG A 821 -1.55 5.26 -12.53
CA ARG A 821 -0.75 4.04 -12.47
C ARG A 821 -1.58 2.81 -12.80
N GLN A 822 -2.78 2.70 -12.21
CA GLN A 822 -3.68 1.56 -12.42
C GLN A 822 -4.12 1.44 -13.88
N VAL A 823 -4.45 2.55 -14.55
CA VAL A 823 -4.80 2.53 -15.98
C VAL A 823 -3.59 2.19 -16.84
N SER A 824 -2.41 2.77 -16.56
CA SER A 824 -1.17 2.42 -17.26
C SER A 824 -0.82 0.93 -17.11
N TYR A 825 -0.89 0.40 -15.89
CA TYR A 825 -0.62 -1.01 -15.58
C TYR A 825 -1.68 -1.94 -16.18
N GLY A 826 -2.96 -1.57 -16.08
CA GLY A 826 -4.09 -2.31 -16.64
C GLY A 826 -4.05 -2.37 -18.17
N SER A 827 -3.50 -1.34 -18.83
CA SER A 827 -3.32 -1.29 -20.29
C SER A 827 -2.28 -2.29 -20.84
N LEU A 828 -1.42 -2.84 -19.97
CA LEU A 828 -0.41 -3.81 -20.38
C LEU A 828 -1.05 -5.20 -20.58
N PRO A 829 -0.88 -5.83 -21.75
CA PRO A 829 -1.28 -7.24 -21.93
C PRO A 829 -0.56 -8.15 -20.94
N ARG A 830 -1.22 -9.22 -20.48
CA ARG A 830 -0.65 -10.18 -19.50
C ARG A 830 0.78 -10.63 -19.86
N PRO A 831 1.10 -11.07 -21.09
CA PRO A 831 2.47 -11.49 -21.43
C PRO A 831 3.51 -10.39 -21.23
N ARG A 832 3.14 -9.12 -21.49
CA ARG A 832 4.03 -7.98 -21.31
C ARG A 832 4.20 -7.63 -19.83
N ARG A 833 3.13 -7.72 -19.02
CA ARG A 833 3.22 -7.54 -17.56
C ARG A 833 4.18 -8.54 -16.95
N VAL A 834 4.02 -9.82 -17.29
CA VAL A 834 4.88 -10.92 -16.84
C VAL A 834 6.35 -10.64 -17.21
N ALA A 835 6.61 -10.29 -18.47
CA ALA A 835 7.97 -9.97 -18.92
C ALA A 835 8.59 -8.75 -18.22
N LEU A 836 7.80 -7.70 -17.95
CA LEU A 836 8.27 -6.50 -17.25
C LEU A 836 8.54 -6.77 -15.77
N HIS A 837 7.65 -7.46 -15.07
CA HIS A 837 7.88 -7.88 -13.68
C HIS A 837 9.15 -8.73 -13.57
N ALA A 838 9.36 -9.64 -14.53
CA ALA A 838 10.56 -10.45 -14.56
C ALA A 838 11.85 -9.63 -14.77
N ALA A 839 11.80 -8.65 -15.68
CA ALA A 839 12.91 -7.75 -15.93
C ALA A 839 13.21 -6.84 -14.72
N VAL A 840 12.17 -6.33 -14.05
CA VAL A 840 12.31 -5.55 -12.81
C VAL A 840 13.03 -6.37 -11.75
N ALA A 841 12.56 -7.59 -11.46
CA ALA A 841 13.21 -8.46 -10.47
C ALA A 841 14.70 -8.67 -10.80
N ALA A 842 15.05 -8.93 -12.06
CA ALA A 842 16.44 -9.10 -12.48
C ALA A 842 17.28 -7.81 -12.32
N ALA A 843 16.70 -6.64 -12.61
CA ALA A 843 17.36 -5.35 -12.39
C ALA A 843 17.61 -5.10 -10.90
N MET A 844 16.63 -5.39 -10.04
CA MET A 844 16.77 -5.26 -8.59
C MET A 844 17.87 -6.18 -8.03
N GLU A 845 17.94 -7.43 -8.51
CA GLU A 845 19.01 -8.37 -8.14
C GLU A 845 20.41 -7.84 -8.50
N SER A 846 20.54 -7.20 -9.67
CA SER A 846 21.81 -6.66 -10.15
C SER A 846 22.23 -5.37 -9.45
N LEU A 847 21.27 -4.50 -9.10
CA LEU A 847 21.55 -3.19 -8.50
C LEU A 847 21.82 -3.30 -7.00
N TRP A 848 21.28 -4.31 -6.32
CA TRP A 848 21.42 -4.49 -4.87
C TRP A 848 21.96 -5.87 -4.45
N PRO A 849 23.14 -6.30 -4.95
CA PRO A 849 23.66 -7.65 -4.69
C PRO A 849 23.91 -7.92 -3.20
N ASN A 850 24.30 -6.91 -2.43
CA ASN A 850 24.55 -7.01 -0.98
C ASN A 850 23.35 -6.57 -0.11
N GLY A 851 22.25 -6.12 -0.74
CA GLY A 851 21.08 -5.52 -0.08
C GLY A 851 19.78 -6.30 -0.28
N LEU A 852 19.82 -7.51 -0.85
CA LEU A 852 18.61 -8.27 -1.21
C LEU A 852 17.66 -8.52 -0.03
N ALA A 853 18.19 -8.71 1.19
CA ALA A 853 17.37 -8.90 2.39
C ALA A 853 16.45 -7.68 2.69
N ALA A 854 16.89 -6.47 2.31
CA ALA A 854 16.10 -5.26 2.49
C ALA A 854 14.94 -5.15 1.48
N VAL A 855 15.10 -5.75 0.29
CA VAL A 855 14.12 -5.69 -0.82
C VAL A 855 13.43 -7.03 -1.11
N VAL A 856 13.62 -8.04 -0.26
CA VAL A 856 13.13 -9.42 -0.47
C VAL A 856 11.62 -9.49 -0.67
N ASP A 857 10.87 -8.65 0.02
CA ASP A 857 9.41 -8.59 -0.06
C ASP A 857 8.96 -8.14 -1.47
N ALA A 858 9.57 -7.06 -1.97
CA ALA A 858 9.31 -6.56 -3.33
C ALA A 858 9.81 -7.54 -4.42
N LEU A 859 10.97 -8.17 -4.20
CA LEU A 859 11.49 -9.21 -5.11
C LEU A 859 10.53 -10.40 -5.22
N ALA A 860 9.98 -10.86 -4.09
CA ALA A 860 9.00 -11.94 -4.07
C ALA A 860 7.77 -11.61 -4.93
N ASP A 861 7.21 -10.41 -4.75
CA ASP A 861 6.04 -9.94 -5.52
C ASP A 861 6.34 -9.79 -7.02
N HIS A 862 7.50 -9.21 -7.38
CA HIS A 862 7.90 -9.09 -8.78
C HIS A 862 8.22 -10.44 -9.44
N CYS A 863 8.85 -11.38 -8.72
CA CYS A 863 9.10 -12.72 -9.25
C CYS A 863 7.81 -13.50 -9.45
N GLU A 864 6.85 -13.41 -8.51
CA GLU A 864 5.55 -14.09 -8.63
C GLU A 864 4.73 -13.51 -9.79
N ALA A 865 4.58 -12.18 -9.85
CA ALA A 865 3.88 -11.51 -10.95
C ALA A 865 4.59 -11.66 -12.31
N GLY A 866 5.92 -11.89 -12.28
CA GLY A 866 6.74 -12.19 -13.43
C GLY A 866 6.78 -13.66 -13.83
N GLU A 867 6.02 -14.52 -13.14
CA GLU A 867 5.98 -15.98 -13.35
C GLU A 867 7.37 -16.65 -13.33
N GLN A 868 8.33 -16.03 -12.63
CA GLN A 868 9.64 -16.61 -12.35
C GLN A 868 9.49 -17.55 -11.14
N TRP A 869 8.68 -18.61 -11.30
CA TRP A 869 8.20 -19.46 -10.20
C TRP A 869 9.31 -19.98 -9.28
N ASP A 870 10.47 -20.32 -9.85
CA ASP A 870 11.66 -20.76 -9.11
C ASP A 870 12.19 -19.68 -8.14
N LYS A 871 12.39 -18.45 -8.66
CA LYS A 871 12.81 -17.31 -7.83
C LYS A 871 11.70 -16.85 -6.89
N ALA A 872 10.46 -16.88 -7.35
CA ALA A 872 9.30 -16.49 -6.56
C ALA A 872 9.19 -17.37 -5.31
N ALA A 873 9.28 -18.70 -5.46
CA ALA A 873 9.29 -19.64 -4.35
C ALA A 873 10.39 -19.30 -3.33
N ARG A 874 11.64 -19.12 -3.80
CA ARG A 874 12.78 -18.78 -2.92
C ARG A 874 12.57 -17.48 -2.15
N TYR A 875 12.19 -16.39 -2.84
CA TYR A 875 12.02 -15.09 -2.19
C TYR A 875 10.76 -15.04 -1.31
N LEU A 876 9.67 -15.73 -1.66
CA LEU A 876 8.48 -15.85 -0.81
C LEU A 876 8.80 -16.63 0.48
N ILE A 877 9.58 -17.71 0.41
CA ILE A 877 10.03 -18.47 1.60
C ILE A 877 10.94 -17.59 2.48
N GLN A 878 11.86 -16.84 1.88
CA GLN A 878 12.72 -15.89 2.63
C GLN A 878 11.91 -14.77 3.27
N ALA A 879 10.92 -14.21 2.56
CA ALA A 879 10.00 -13.20 3.09
C ALA A 879 9.14 -13.79 4.23
N ALA A 880 8.66 -15.03 4.11
CA ALA A 880 7.94 -15.74 5.16
C ALA A 880 8.82 -16.00 6.39
N ALA A 881 10.09 -16.40 6.20
CA ALA A 881 11.03 -16.59 7.29
C ALA A 881 11.39 -15.26 7.97
N LYS A 882 11.55 -14.18 7.18
CA LYS A 882 11.70 -12.81 7.69
C LYS A 882 10.46 -12.42 8.51
N ALA A 883 9.26 -12.62 7.99
CA ALA A 883 8.01 -12.35 8.71
C ALA A 883 7.87 -13.19 10.00
N LYS A 884 8.24 -14.48 9.98
CA LYS A 884 8.31 -15.35 11.18
C LYS A 884 9.27 -14.77 12.23
N SER A 885 10.45 -14.32 11.81
CA SER A 885 11.46 -13.70 12.69
C SER A 885 11.01 -12.36 13.28
N ARG A 886 10.07 -11.70 12.59
CA ARG A 886 9.37 -10.48 13.01
C ARG A 886 8.04 -10.76 13.72
N TYR A 887 7.68 -12.03 13.88
CA TYR A 887 6.48 -12.52 14.56
C TYR A 887 5.15 -12.10 13.93
N GLY A 888 5.13 -11.74 12.65
CA GLY A 888 3.91 -11.55 11.85
C GLY A 888 3.37 -12.90 11.38
N LEU A 889 2.76 -13.69 12.28
CA LEU A 889 2.39 -15.09 12.02
C LEU A 889 1.42 -15.24 10.84
N ALA A 890 0.39 -14.38 10.77
CA ALA A 890 -0.58 -14.41 9.68
C ALA A 890 0.06 -14.09 8.32
N GLN A 891 0.91 -13.06 8.28
CA GLN A 891 1.67 -12.70 7.08
C GLN A 891 2.64 -13.80 6.66
N ALA A 892 3.36 -14.38 7.63
CA ALA A 892 4.31 -15.47 7.38
C ALA A 892 3.61 -16.71 6.80
N ILE A 893 2.42 -17.07 7.30
CA ILE A 893 1.61 -18.17 6.76
C ILE A 893 1.21 -17.86 5.31
N ALA A 894 0.66 -16.67 5.04
CA ALA A 894 0.25 -16.28 3.69
C ALA A 894 1.42 -16.27 2.69
N LEU A 895 2.60 -15.80 3.11
CA LEU A 895 3.81 -15.83 2.28
C LEU A 895 4.32 -17.25 2.06
N ALA A 896 4.28 -18.12 3.08
CA ALA A 896 4.68 -19.53 2.96
C ALA A 896 3.74 -20.31 2.02
N GLU A 897 2.43 -20.09 2.12
CA GLU A 897 1.43 -20.68 1.22
C GLU A 897 1.62 -20.23 -0.24
N ARG A 898 1.85 -18.93 -0.47
CA ARG A 898 2.21 -18.40 -1.79
C ARG A 898 3.52 -19.02 -2.30
N GLY A 899 4.53 -19.16 -1.44
CA GLY A 899 5.81 -19.78 -1.77
C GLY A 899 5.67 -21.25 -2.19
N LEU A 900 4.83 -22.02 -1.48
CA LEU A 900 4.49 -23.39 -1.85
C LEU A 900 3.78 -23.45 -3.20
N ALA A 901 2.76 -22.61 -3.41
CA ALA A 901 2.02 -22.55 -4.68
C ALA A 901 2.90 -22.13 -5.87
N ALA A 902 3.92 -21.28 -5.64
CA ALA A 902 4.91 -20.94 -6.64
C ALA A 902 5.84 -22.14 -6.94
N ALA A 903 6.30 -22.85 -5.92
CA ALA A 903 7.17 -24.01 -6.07
C ALA A 903 6.48 -25.20 -6.78
N GLU A 904 5.14 -25.29 -6.73
CA GLU A 904 4.36 -26.28 -7.48
C GLU A 904 4.22 -25.98 -8.97
N LYS A 905 4.47 -24.73 -9.39
CA LYS A 905 4.35 -24.28 -10.79
C LYS A 905 5.67 -24.39 -11.57
N THR A 906 6.79 -24.75 -10.94
CA THR A 906 8.06 -24.92 -11.65
C THR A 906 8.02 -26.15 -12.55
N GLY A 907 8.50 -26.03 -13.80
CA GLY A 907 8.47 -27.11 -14.80
C GLY A 907 9.38 -28.31 -14.48
N ASP A 908 10.34 -28.09 -13.59
CA ASP A 908 11.01 -29.12 -12.79
C ASP A 908 10.67 -28.75 -11.33
N PRO A 909 9.95 -29.58 -10.56
CA PRO A 909 9.58 -29.22 -9.19
C PRO A 909 10.87 -28.90 -8.42
N ASP A 910 11.05 -27.65 -7.96
CA ASP A 910 12.14 -27.36 -7.02
C ASP A 910 11.72 -27.98 -5.68
N GLU A 911 11.87 -29.32 -5.57
CA GLU A 911 11.47 -30.13 -4.43
C GLU A 911 12.04 -29.54 -3.14
N ARG A 912 13.26 -29.00 -3.22
CA ARG A 912 13.92 -28.30 -2.12
C ARG A 912 13.09 -27.11 -1.64
N CYS A 913 12.62 -26.24 -2.53
CA CYS A 913 11.76 -25.11 -2.16
C CYS A 913 10.42 -25.57 -1.60
N ARG A 914 9.81 -26.63 -2.16
CA ARG A 914 8.55 -27.20 -1.64
C ARG A 914 8.73 -27.73 -0.22
N ILE A 915 9.82 -28.47 0.03
CA ILE A 915 10.20 -29.01 1.33
C ILE A 915 10.42 -27.86 2.33
N GLU A 916 11.16 -26.82 1.93
CA GLU A 916 11.41 -25.64 2.78
C GLU A 916 10.10 -24.89 3.11
N ALA A 917 9.23 -24.65 2.12
CA ALA A 917 7.93 -24.00 2.31
C ALA A 917 6.99 -24.82 3.22
N LEU A 918 6.86 -26.13 2.98
CA LEU A 918 6.03 -27.03 3.79
C LEU A 918 6.55 -27.14 5.23
N THR A 919 7.88 -27.21 5.41
CA THR A 919 8.49 -27.25 6.74
C THR A 919 8.20 -25.95 7.49
N LEU A 920 8.39 -24.79 6.83
CA LEU A 920 8.09 -23.49 7.42
C LEU A 920 6.60 -23.34 7.74
N LEU A 921 5.71 -23.76 6.83
CA LEU A 921 4.26 -23.74 7.04
C LEU A 921 3.89 -24.63 8.24
N GLY A 922 4.49 -25.82 8.36
CA GLY A 922 4.31 -26.69 9.51
C GLY A 922 4.67 -26.01 10.83
N ASP A 923 5.81 -25.30 10.88
CA ASP A 923 6.20 -24.56 12.08
C ASP A 923 5.19 -23.48 12.45
N LEU A 924 4.75 -22.71 11.44
CA LEU A 924 3.83 -21.59 11.63
C LEU A 924 2.43 -22.08 12.05
N LEU A 925 1.93 -23.16 11.45
CA LEU A 925 0.66 -23.78 11.83
C LEU A 925 0.72 -24.35 13.25
N SER A 926 1.86 -24.93 13.64
CA SER A 926 2.06 -25.42 15.00
C SER A 926 2.09 -24.28 16.02
N LEU A 927 2.75 -23.16 15.71
CA LEU A 927 2.71 -21.94 16.53
C LEU A 927 1.29 -21.37 16.67
N ARG A 928 0.45 -21.54 15.64
CA ARG A 928 -0.98 -21.18 15.66
C ARG A 928 -1.86 -22.18 16.42
N GLY A 929 -1.31 -23.35 16.76
CA GLY A 929 -2.00 -24.46 17.42
C GLY A 929 -2.82 -25.36 16.50
N ASP A 930 -2.65 -25.24 15.19
CA ASP A 930 -3.24 -26.12 14.19
C ASP A 930 -2.33 -27.34 13.95
N LEU A 931 -2.37 -28.28 14.89
CA LEU A 931 -1.48 -29.45 14.89
C LEU A 931 -1.75 -30.40 13.71
N ALA A 932 -3.02 -30.52 13.31
CA ALA A 932 -3.42 -31.35 12.18
C ALA A 932 -2.87 -30.75 10.87
N GLY A 933 -3.03 -29.44 10.68
CA GLY A 933 -2.43 -28.71 9.56
C GLY A 933 -0.91 -28.79 9.57
N ALA A 934 -0.28 -28.61 10.74
CA ALA A 934 1.17 -28.68 10.90
C ALA A 934 1.73 -30.06 10.48
N ASN A 935 1.16 -31.13 11.04
CA ASN A 935 1.53 -32.50 10.65
C ASN A 935 1.24 -32.78 9.18
N GLY A 936 0.13 -32.28 8.65
CA GLY A 936 -0.19 -32.38 7.22
C GLY A 936 0.92 -31.79 6.34
N ALA A 937 1.45 -30.62 6.71
CA ALA A 937 2.56 -29.99 6.01
C ALA A 937 3.88 -30.76 6.16
N TYR A 938 4.25 -31.19 7.38
CA TYR A 938 5.45 -31.98 7.62
C TYR A 938 5.43 -33.34 6.89
N VAL A 939 4.29 -34.04 6.88
CA VAL A 939 4.15 -35.32 6.19
C VAL A 939 4.30 -35.14 4.68
N GLN A 940 3.74 -34.07 4.11
CA GLN A 940 3.96 -33.75 2.69
C GLN A 940 5.43 -33.46 2.41
N ALA A 941 6.13 -32.71 3.28
CA ALA A 941 7.56 -32.45 3.13
C ALA A 941 8.39 -33.75 3.18
N LEU A 942 8.05 -34.67 4.11
CA LEU A 942 8.68 -35.99 4.20
C LEU A 942 8.38 -36.87 2.99
N GLY A 943 7.22 -36.71 2.35
CA GLY A 943 6.90 -37.42 1.11
C GLY A 943 7.78 -36.99 -0.07
N LEU A 944 8.29 -35.75 -0.05
CA LEU A 944 9.20 -35.21 -1.07
C LEU A 944 10.68 -35.50 -0.75
N GLU A 945 11.05 -35.61 0.53
CA GLU A 945 12.42 -35.92 0.97
C GLU A 945 12.57 -37.42 1.31
N GLU A 946 12.41 -38.33 0.33
CA GLU A 946 12.38 -39.79 0.56
C GLU A 946 13.67 -40.33 1.19
N ASP A 947 14.85 -39.95 0.68
CA ASP A 947 16.17 -40.41 1.16
C ASP A 947 17.16 -39.26 1.49
N GLY A 948 16.64 -38.03 1.59
CA GLY A 948 17.48 -36.85 1.73
C GLY A 948 17.92 -36.53 3.17
N HIS A 949 19.02 -35.79 3.29
CA HIS A 949 19.66 -35.42 4.56
C HIS A 949 18.76 -34.61 5.52
N ARG A 950 17.68 -34.00 5.02
CA ARG A 950 16.76 -33.16 5.84
C ARG A 950 15.65 -33.97 6.48
N ARG A 951 15.43 -35.21 6.02
CA ARG A 951 14.34 -36.08 6.45
C ARG A 951 14.31 -36.25 7.98
N PRO A 952 15.42 -36.53 8.69
CA PRO A 952 15.39 -36.61 10.14
C PRO A 952 14.95 -35.30 10.78
N ALA A 953 15.45 -34.16 10.28
CA ALA A 953 15.14 -32.86 10.84
C ALA A 953 13.65 -32.51 10.74
N ILE A 954 12.99 -32.87 9.64
CA ILE A 954 11.55 -32.69 9.43
C ILE A 954 10.76 -33.70 10.26
N ALA A 955 11.17 -34.97 10.27
CA ALA A 955 10.48 -36.03 11.02
C ALA A 955 10.46 -35.77 12.53
N ASN A 956 11.52 -35.13 13.04
CA ASN A 956 11.64 -34.70 14.43
C ASN A 956 10.62 -33.60 14.81
N ARG A 957 10.05 -32.87 13.84
CA ARG A 957 9.05 -31.82 14.08
C ARG A 957 7.61 -32.33 14.17
N LEU A 958 7.36 -33.59 13.78
CA LEU A 958 6.02 -34.18 13.83
C LEU A 958 5.48 -34.26 15.26
N HIS A 959 4.22 -33.86 15.42
CA HIS A 959 3.47 -34.00 16.66
C HIS A 959 2.75 -35.35 16.67
N ARG A 960 3.34 -36.39 17.24
CA ARG A 960 2.75 -37.74 17.22
C ARG A 960 1.72 -37.89 18.34
N PRO A 961 0.40 -37.93 18.05
CA PRO A 961 -0.61 -38.04 19.09
C PRO A 961 -0.62 -39.45 19.67
N LEU A 962 -0.61 -39.53 20.99
CA LEU A 962 -0.70 -40.75 21.78
C LEU A 962 -1.79 -40.57 22.83
N SER A 963 -2.32 -41.67 23.36
CA SER A 963 -3.29 -41.60 24.44
C SER A 963 -3.30 -42.86 25.28
N MET A 964 -3.60 -42.70 26.55
CA MET A 964 -3.84 -43.81 27.48
C MET A 964 -5.17 -43.65 28.20
N THR A 965 -5.68 -44.75 28.74
CA THR A 965 -6.90 -44.75 29.56
C THR A 965 -6.56 -45.09 30.99
N ARG A 966 -6.97 -44.23 31.94
CA ARG A 966 -6.81 -44.47 33.38
C ARG A 966 -8.09 -44.08 34.11
N ALA A 967 -8.54 -44.90 35.06
CA ALA A 967 -9.73 -44.60 35.87
C ALA A 967 -10.96 -44.18 35.03
N GLY A 968 -11.16 -44.81 33.87
CA GLY A 968 -12.29 -44.54 32.96
C GLY A 968 -12.19 -43.27 32.12
N GLY A 969 -11.08 -42.50 32.18
CA GLY A 969 -10.86 -41.32 31.36
C GLY A 969 -9.60 -41.43 30.49
N ARG A 970 -9.65 -40.81 29.32
CA ARG A 970 -8.55 -40.70 28.36
C ARG A 970 -7.62 -39.53 28.69
N VAL A 971 -6.32 -39.81 28.68
CA VAL A 971 -5.25 -38.82 28.76
C VAL A 971 -4.47 -38.84 27.45
N ALA A 972 -4.52 -37.74 26.71
CA ALA A 972 -3.75 -37.52 25.50
C ALA A 972 -2.38 -36.92 25.82
N TYR A 973 -1.39 -37.27 25.02
CA TYR A 973 -0.05 -36.70 25.07
C TYR A 973 0.57 -36.79 23.67
N TYR A 974 1.62 -36.02 23.43
CA TYR A 974 2.28 -35.95 22.13
C TYR A 974 3.77 -36.24 22.27
N GLU A 975 4.29 -36.99 21.31
CA GLU A 975 5.71 -37.21 21.16
C GLU A 975 6.27 -36.39 19.99
N HIS A 976 7.43 -35.76 20.23
CA HIS A 976 8.18 -34.97 19.27
C HIS A 976 9.66 -35.35 19.33
N GLY A 977 10.39 -35.00 18.27
CA GLY A 977 11.83 -35.12 18.21
C GLY A 977 12.39 -36.54 18.09
N ALA A 978 13.71 -36.60 18.12
CA ALA A 978 14.47 -37.84 18.22
C ALA A 978 15.68 -37.62 19.14
N GLY A 979 15.97 -38.59 19.98
CA GLY A 979 17.07 -38.54 20.92
C GLY A 979 16.99 -39.66 21.94
N SER A 980 18.13 -40.10 22.47
CA SER A 980 18.18 -41.13 23.52
C SER A 980 17.72 -40.60 24.88
N THR A 981 17.81 -39.28 25.09
CA THR A 981 17.31 -38.63 26.30
C THR A 981 15.89 -38.14 26.07
N THR A 982 14.97 -38.55 26.95
CA THR A 982 13.55 -38.15 26.89
C THR A 982 13.30 -37.00 27.87
N LEU A 983 12.77 -35.88 27.37
CA LEU A 983 12.26 -34.76 28.15
C LEU A 983 10.74 -34.87 28.28
N VAL A 984 10.19 -34.75 29.48
CA VAL A 984 8.74 -34.77 29.71
C VAL A 984 8.30 -33.46 30.35
N PHE A 985 7.51 -32.68 29.63
CA PHE A 985 6.98 -31.40 30.11
C PHE A 985 5.69 -31.62 30.91
N ILE A 986 5.71 -31.23 32.19
CA ILE A 986 4.64 -31.42 33.15
C ILE A 986 4.16 -30.04 33.60
N HIS A 987 2.91 -29.69 33.28
CA HIS A 987 2.39 -28.34 33.43
C HIS A 987 0.94 -28.34 33.94
N PRO A 988 0.39 -27.23 34.48
CA PRO A 988 -1.00 -27.16 34.94
C PRO A 988 -2.02 -27.23 33.79
N PHE A 989 -3.31 -27.42 34.15
CA PHE A 989 -4.50 -27.52 33.27
C PHE A 989 -4.80 -26.29 32.39
N VAL A 990 -3.90 -25.32 32.23
CA VAL A 990 -4.19 -24.07 31.52
C VAL A 990 -3.24 -23.79 30.36
N TYR A 991 -2.24 -24.64 30.16
CA TYR A 991 -1.33 -24.54 29.03
C TYR A 991 -1.62 -25.65 28.03
N GLY A 992 -1.61 -25.33 26.74
CA GLY A 992 -1.71 -26.30 25.65
C GLY A 992 -0.42 -26.41 24.86
N LEU A 993 -0.37 -27.38 23.94
CA LEU A 993 0.79 -27.61 23.07
C LEU A 993 1.37 -26.38 22.34
N PRO A 994 0.56 -25.42 21.82
CA PRO A 994 1.10 -24.29 21.04
C PRO A 994 2.11 -23.45 21.83
N VAL A 995 1.93 -23.39 23.16
CA VAL A 995 2.78 -22.64 24.09
C VAL A 995 4.18 -23.26 24.21
N PHE A 996 4.31 -24.57 23.95
CA PHE A 996 5.58 -25.29 23.96
C PHE A 996 6.27 -25.31 22.60
N GLN A 997 5.60 -24.89 21.53
CA GLN A 997 6.14 -25.05 20.17
C GLN A 997 7.52 -24.41 19.96
N PRO A 998 7.83 -23.20 20.48
CA PRO A 998 9.18 -22.65 20.37
C PRO A 998 10.26 -23.51 21.04
N LEU A 999 9.94 -24.16 22.17
CA LEU A 999 10.84 -25.09 22.87
C LEU A 999 11.00 -26.38 22.07
N ILE A 1000 9.90 -26.90 21.52
CA ILE A 1000 9.91 -28.10 20.69
C ILE A 1000 10.76 -27.86 19.44
N GLU A 1001 10.57 -26.73 18.73
CA GLU A 1001 11.33 -26.40 17.53
C GLU A 1001 12.85 -26.40 17.80
N ASP A 1002 13.27 -25.84 18.94
CA ASP A 1002 14.68 -25.73 19.32
C ASP A 1002 15.30 -27.05 19.84
N LEU A 1003 14.51 -27.87 20.56
CA LEU A 1003 15.02 -29.05 21.26
C LEU A 1003 14.76 -30.38 20.52
N CYS A 1004 13.79 -30.44 19.60
CA CYS A 1004 13.35 -31.69 18.96
C CYS A 1004 14.43 -32.38 18.13
N GLN A 1005 15.48 -31.66 17.74
CA GLN A 1005 16.60 -32.23 17.00
C GLN A 1005 17.56 -33.04 17.88
N GLU A 1006 17.54 -32.80 19.19
CA GLU A 1006 18.49 -33.37 20.14
C GLU A 1006 17.83 -34.34 21.12
N PHE A 1007 16.57 -34.08 21.44
CA PHE A 1007 15.83 -34.78 22.48
C PHE A 1007 14.55 -35.41 21.94
N ARG A 1008 14.18 -36.56 22.52
CA ARG A 1008 12.79 -37.03 22.46
C ARG A 1008 11.99 -36.23 23.46
N ILE A 1009 10.88 -35.61 23.03
CA ILE A 1009 10.10 -34.69 23.86
C ILE A 1009 8.67 -35.22 24.00
N ILE A 1010 8.18 -35.27 25.23
CA ILE A 1010 6.79 -35.61 25.56
C ILE A 1010 6.11 -34.38 26.15
N THR A 1011 4.98 -34.00 25.56
CA THR A 1011 4.06 -33.00 26.11
C THR A 1011 2.73 -33.65 26.43
N ILE A 1012 2.09 -33.27 27.53
CA ILE A 1012 0.89 -33.94 28.05
C ILE A 1012 -0.27 -32.98 27.94
N ASP A 1013 -1.44 -33.43 27.50
CA ASP A 1013 -2.68 -32.67 27.70
C ASP A 1013 -3.31 -33.13 29.02
N PRO A 1014 -3.31 -32.33 30.10
CA PRO A 1014 -4.07 -32.66 31.30
C PRO A 1014 -5.55 -32.93 30.99
N ARG A 1015 -6.22 -33.79 31.77
CA ARG A 1015 -7.69 -33.92 31.68
C ARG A 1015 -8.35 -32.56 31.86
N GLY A 1016 -9.42 -32.34 31.11
CA GLY A 1016 -10.10 -31.04 31.01
C GLY A 1016 -9.45 -30.06 30.03
N THR A 1017 -8.42 -30.47 29.29
CA THR A 1017 -7.72 -29.66 28.29
C THR A 1017 -7.38 -30.46 27.04
N GLY A 1018 -7.15 -29.75 25.93
CA GLY A 1018 -6.64 -30.35 24.70
C GLY A 1018 -7.48 -31.54 24.21
N ALA A 1019 -6.81 -32.63 23.86
CA ALA A 1019 -7.43 -33.86 23.37
C ALA A 1019 -7.71 -34.91 24.47
N SER A 1020 -7.55 -34.54 25.74
CA SER A 1020 -7.89 -35.36 26.91
C SER A 1020 -9.36 -35.21 27.31
N ASP A 1021 -9.89 -36.22 27.99
CA ASP A 1021 -11.28 -36.18 28.45
C ASP A 1021 -11.51 -35.07 29.49
N PRO A 1022 -12.75 -34.57 29.64
CA PRO A 1022 -13.12 -33.64 30.70
C PRO A 1022 -12.80 -34.15 32.12
N LEU A 1023 -12.70 -33.23 33.08
CA LEU A 1023 -12.51 -33.59 34.49
C LEU A 1023 -13.72 -34.36 35.01
N ALA A 1024 -13.49 -35.57 35.55
CA ALA A 1024 -14.53 -36.33 36.23
C ALA A 1024 -14.91 -35.66 37.56
N PRO A 1025 -16.14 -35.84 38.06
CA PRO A 1025 -16.53 -35.40 39.40
C PRO A 1025 -15.57 -35.95 40.46
N GLY A 1026 -15.03 -35.06 41.30
CA GLY A 1026 -14.08 -35.45 42.35
C GLY A 1026 -12.61 -35.56 41.91
N TYR A 1027 -12.29 -35.41 40.63
CA TYR A 1027 -10.90 -35.43 40.13
C TYR A 1027 -10.04 -34.42 40.88
N ASP A 1028 -8.91 -34.88 41.43
CA ASP A 1028 -8.05 -34.05 42.26
C ASP A 1028 -6.56 -34.10 41.87
N MET A 1029 -5.71 -33.48 42.69
CA MET A 1029 -4.27 -33.40 42.45
C MET A 1029 -3.57 -34.75 42.54
N HIS A 1030 -4.11 -35.71 43.31
CA HIS A 1030 -3.59 -37.07 43.33
C HIS A 1030 -3.90 -37.78 42.02
N ASP A 1031 -5.13 -37.67 41.52
CA ASP A 1031 -5.51 -38.21 40.21
C ASP A 1031 -4.64 -37.63 39.09
N HIS A 1032 -4.37 -36.33 39.16
CA HIS A 1032 -3.49 -35.66 38.19
C HIS A 1032 -2.04 -36.12 38.28
N THR A 1033 -1.50 -36.29 39.49
CA THR A 1033 -0.15 -36.86 39.70
C THR A 1033 -0.06 -38.26 39.10
N GLU A 1034 -1.09 -39.08 39.30
CA GLU A 1034 -1.14 -40.45 38.80
C GLU A 1034 -1.34 -40.54 37.28
N ASP A 1035 -2.07 -39.61 36.67
CA ASP A 1035 -2.14 -39.49 35.21
C ASP A 1035 -0.75 -39.16 34.64
N VAL A 1036 -0.05 -38.18 35.22
CA VAL A 1036 1.33 -37.83 34.82
C VAL A 1036 2.30 -38.99 35.05
N ARG A 1037 2.17 -39.71 36.17
CA ARG A 1037 2.95 -40.92 36.48
C ARG A 1037 2.79 -41.99 35.42
N ALA A 1038 1.55 -42.22 34.97
CA ALA A 1038 1.26 -43.20 33.93
C ALA A 1038 1.93 -42.82 32.61
N VAL A 1039 1.85 -41.54 32.21
CA VAL A 1039 2.55 -41.02 31.03
C VAL A 1039 4.06 -41.15 31.16
N LEU A 1040 4.64 -40.83 32.32
CA LEU A 1040 6.08 -41.00 32.56
C LEU A 1040 6.53 -42.46 32.48
N ALA A 1041 5.75 -43.39 33.04
CA ALA A 1041 6.06 -44.81 32.98
C ALA A 1041 6.03 -45.34 31.54
N GLU A 1042 5.06 -44.91 30.74
CA GLU A 1042 4.96 -45.28 29.33
C GLU A 1042 6.05 -44.62 28.48
N ALA A 1043 6.31 -43.32 28.69
CA ALA A 1043 7.40 -42.60 28.03
C ALA A 1043 8.78 -43.17 28.40
N GLY A 1044 8.95 -43.61 29.65
CA GLY A 1044 10.18 -44.16 30.22
C GLY A 1044 10.39 -45.66 30.00
N ALA A 1045 9.61 -46.31 29.14
CA ALA A 1045 9.79 -47.74 28.82
C ALA A 1045 11.20 -48.11 28.29
N GLY A 1046 12.02 -47.11 27.91
CA GLY A 1046 13.43 -47.24 27.52
C GLY A 1046 14.47 -46.74 28.54
N GLY A 1047 14.06 -46.32 29.74
CA GLY A 1047 14.93 -45.79 30.79
C GLY A 1047 14.39 -44.52 31.47
N PRO A 1048 15.04 -44.05 32.57
CA PRO A 1048 14.58 -42.90 33.33
C PRO A 1048 14.63 -41.59 32.51
N VAL A 1049 13.60 -40.76 32.62
CA VAL A 1049 13.42 -39.55 31.81
C VAL A 1049 13.81 -38.28 32.57
N VAL A 1050 13.99 -37.17 31.86
CA VAL A 1050 14.15 -35.85 32.48
C VAL A 1050 12.77 -35.20 32.61
N GLY A 1051 12.32 -35.00 33.84
CA GLY A 1051 11.06 -34.30 34.10
C GLY A 1051 11.25 -32.78 34.12
N VAL A 1052 10.42 -32.03 33.40
CA VAL A 1052 10.39 -30.56 33.43
C VAL A 1052 9.05 -30.12 34.01
N GLY A 1053 9.04 -29.81 35.30
CA GLY A 1053 7.85 -29.37 36.03
C GLY A 1053 7.71 -27.85 35.97
N ILE A 1054 6.59 -27.36 35.44
CA ILE A 1054 6.33 -25.93 35.24
C ILE A 1054 5.20 -25.48 36.15
N SER A 1055 5.42 -24.42 36.93
CA SER A 1055 4.46 -23.86 37.87
C SER A 1055 3.88 -24.97 38.77
N ARG A 1056 2.57 -25.21 38.78
CA ARG A 1056 1.97 -26.30 39.57
C ARG A 1056 2.49 -27.71 39.22
N GLY A 1057 3.04 -27.90 38.02
CA GLY A 1057 3.72 -29.14 37.64
C GLY A 1057 4.93 -29.47 38.53
N VAL A 1058 5.53 -28.47 39.17
CA VAL A 1058 6.61 -28.63 40.16
C VAL A 1058 6.17 -29.52 41.33
N LEU A 1059 4.95 -29.34 41.82
CA LEU A 1059 4.42 -30.10 42.96
C LEU A 1059 4.23 -31.58 42.59
N LEU A 1060 3.73 -31.84 41.38
CA LEU A 1060 3.54 -33.19 40.85
C LEU A 1060 4.91 -33.89 40.71
N LEU A 1061 5.88 -33.18 40.13
CA LEU A 1061 7.19 -33.74 39.85
C LEU A 1061 8.00 -34.02 41.14
N ILE A 1062 7.87 -33.19 42.18
CA ILE A 1062 8.50 -33.49 43.49
C ILE A 1062 7.91 -34.75 44.11
N ARG A 1063 6.59 -34.92 44.05
CA ARG A 1063 5.93 -36.14 44.57
C ARG A 1063 6.48 -37.37 43.85
N LEU A 1064 6.60 -37.31 42.54
CA LEU A 1064 7.14 -38.39 41.73
C LEU A 1064 8.62 -38.65 41.99
N ALA A 1065 9.43 -37.60 42.15
CA ALA A 1065 10.85 -37.73 42.46
C ALA A 1065 11.14 -38.37 43.83
N VAL A 1066 10.17 -38.36 44.76
CA VAL A 1066 10.29 -39.03 46.07
C VAL A 1066 9.65 -40.42 46.06
N LEU A 1067 8.50 -40.57 45.41
CA LEU A 1067 7.73 -41.82 45.43
C LEU A 1067 8.26 -42.85 44.43
N GLN A 1068 8.81 -42.37 43.31
CA GLN A 1068 9.29 -43.19 42.18
C GLN A 1068 10.54 -42.56 41.52
N PRO A 1069 11.64 -42.36 42.28
CA PRO A 1069 12.86 -41.77 41.76
C PRO A 1069 13.45 -42.54 40.57
N GLU A 1070 13.18 -43.84 40.46
CA GLU A 1070 13.64 -44.70 39.36
C GLU A 1070 13.08 -44.33 37.99
N LEU A 1071 11.98 -43.56 37.91
CA LEU A 1071 11.43 -43.07 36.66
C LEU A 1071 12.16 -41.83 36.13
N LEU A 1072 12.99 -41.18 36.95
CA LEU A 1072 13.53 -39.86 36.69
C LEU A 1072 15.06 -39.85 36.77
N SER A 1073 15.72 -39.40 35.70
CA SER A 1073 17.18 -39.25 35.67
C SER A 1073 17.60 -37.88 36.22
N ARG A 1074 16.81 -36.84 35.94
CA ARG A 1074 16.96 -35.46 36.41
C ARG A 1074 15.60 -34.78 36.48
N ILE A 1075 15.46 -33.75 37.31
CA ILE A 1075 14.27 -32.88 37.32
C ILE A 1075 14.63 -31.40 37.18
N VAL A 1076 13.83 -30.67 36.41
CA VAL A 1076 13.91 -29.22 36.25
C VAL A 1076 12.61 -28.62 36.76
N LEU A 1077 12.71 -27.66 37.68
CA LEU A 1077 11.58 -27.02 38.34
C LEU A 1077 11.51 -25.56 37.91
N VAL A 1078 10.49 -25.19 37.15
CA VAL A 1078 10.28 -23.85 36.60
C VAL A 1078 9.17 -23.13 37.35
N GLY A 1079 9.40 -21.88 37.78
CA GLY A 1079 8.42 -21.14 38.59
C GLY A 1079 8.16 -21.88 39.91
N ALA A 1080 9.23 -22.30 40.58
CA ALA A 1080 9.21 -23.31 41.62
C ALA A 1080 8.69 -22.81 42.97
N TYR A 1081 7.68 -23.53 43.49
CA TYR A 1081 7.15 -23.38 44.85
C TYR A 1081 6.81 -24.76 45.43
N TRP A 1082 6.63 -24.84 46.75
CA TRP A 1082 6.39 -26.11 47.47
C TRP A 1082 5.06 -26.16 48.22
N ARG A 1083 4.27 -25.10 48.20
CA ARG A 1083 2.89 -25.04 48.70
C ARG A 1083 2.13 -23.88 48.08
N GLN A 1084 0.83 -24.03 47.84
CA GLN A 1084 0.02 -23.01 47.15
C GLN A 1084 0.04 -21.64 47.84
N THR A 1085 0.22 -21.57 49.16
CA THR A 1085 0.33 -20.30 49.90
C THR A 1085 1.58 -19.50 49.57
N VAL A 1086 2.58 -20.08 48.89
CA VAL A 1086 3.81 -19.41 48.43
C VAL A 1086 3.67 -18.84 47.01
N GLY A 1087 2.67 -19.27 46.23
CA GLY A 1087 2.32 -18.66 44.94
C GLY A 1087 1.10 -17.75 45.07
N LEU A 1088 -0.07 -18.36 45.31
CA LEU A 1088 -1.36 -17.67 45.45
C LEU A 1088 -1.49 -16.82 46.74
N GLY A 1089 -0.43 -16.66 47.57
CA GLY A 1089 -0.60 -16.20 48.96
C GLY A 1089 0.56 -15.55 49.72
N THR A 1090 1.68 -15.16 49.10
CA THR A 1090 2.77 -14.50 49.86
C THR A 1090 2.89 -13.00 49.59
N LYS A 1091 2.35 -12.21 50.53
CA LYS A 1091 2.53 -10.76 50.76
C LYS A 1091 2.17 -9.85 49.58
N VAL A 1092 0.90 -9.47 49.56
CA VAL A 1092 0.37 -8.26 48.91
C VAL A 1092 1.23 -7.05 49.30
N PRO A 1093 1.97 -6.41 48.38
CA PRO A 1093 2.46 -5.06 48.60
C PRO A 1093 1.24 -4.14 48.74
N GLU A 1094 1.21 -3.27 49.75
CA GLU A 1094 0.17 -2.25 49.90
C GLU A 1094 0.06 -1.43 48.59
N GLY A 1095 -0.96 -1.70 47.77
CA GLY A 1095 -1.12 -1.07 46.46
C GLY A 1095 -1.99 -1.83 45.44
N ALA A 1096 -3.30 -1.63 45.55
CA ALA A 1096 -4.31 -1.57 44.47
C ALA A 1096 -4.70 -2.75 43.55
N GLU A 1097 -3.98 -3.88 43.36
CA GLU A 1097 -4.44 -4.91 42.36
C GLU A 1097 -4.85 -6.29 42.91
N ALA A 1098 -4.28 -6.77 44.02
CA ALA A 1098 -4.54 -8.12 44.53
C ALA A 1098 -5.96 -8.34 45.12
N GLY A 1099 -6.70 -7.27 45.44
CA GLY A 1099 -8.10 -7.38 45.85
C GLY A 1099 -9.02 -7.90 44.75
N GLY A 1100 -8.62 -7.78 43.47
CA GLY A 1100 -9.44 -8.17 42.32
C GLY A 1100 -9.56 -9.67 42.10
N LEU A 1101 -8.48 -10.44 42.25
CA LEU A 1101 -8.47 -11.89 41.99
C LEU A 1101 -9.32 -12.65 43.01
N MET A 1102 -9.05 -12.46 44.31
CA MET A 1102 -9.80 -13.15 45.36
C MET A 1102 -11.27 -12.73 45.37
N ALA A 1103 -11.57 -11.44 45.17
CA ALA A 1103 -12.95 -10.98 45.07
C ALA A 1103 -13.67 -11.54 43.83
N ALA A 1104 -12.99 -11.68 42.70
CA ALA A 1104 -13.55 -12.31 41.50
C ALA A 1104 -13.85 -13.80 41.73
N LEU A 1105 -12.93 -14.52 42.38
CA LEU A 1105 -13.14 -15.93 42.74
C LEU A 1105 -14.28 -16.13 43.74
N GLU A 1106 -14.38 -15.27 44.75
CA GLU A 1106 -15.50 -15.26 45.72
C GLU A 1106 -16.84 -14.92 45.05
N ALA A 1107 -16.83 -14.01 44.08
CA ALA A 1107 -18.01 -13.66 43.28
C ALA A 1107 -18.37 -14.72 42.22
N GLY A 1108 -17.51 -15.72 42.00
CA GLY A 1108 -17.67 -16.73 40.95
C GLY A 1108 -17.43 -16.20 39.53
N ASP A 1109 -16.82 -15.02 39.39
CA ASP A 1109 -16.48 -14.38 38.12
C ASP A 1109 -15.14 -14.92 37.60
N LEU A 1110 -15.20 -16.07 36.91
CA LEU A 1110 -14.01 -16.76 36.39
C LEU A 1110 -13.26 -15.93 35.34
N ARG A 1111 -13.97 -15.11 34.55
CA ARG A 1111 -13.33 -14.23 33.56
C ARG A 1111 -12.44 -13.21 34.24
N ARG A 1112 -13.01 -12.48 35.20
CA ARG A 1112 -12.27 -11.46 35.95
C ARG A 1112 -11.15 -12.07 36.77
N ALA A 1113 -11.32 -13.30 37.27
CA ALA A 1113 -10.24 -14.03 37.94
C ALA A 1113 -9.07 -14.34 36.99
N VAL A 1114 -9.33 -14.85 35.78
CA VAL A 1114 -8.30 -15.12 34.77
C VAL A 1114 -7.59 -13.82 34.34
N GLU A 1115 -8.36 -12.75 34.10
CA GLU A 1115 -7.82 -11.43 33.73
C GLU A 1115 -6.95 -10.82 34.84
N ALA A 1116 -7.30 -11.04 36.11
CA ALA A 1116 -6.52 -10.58 37.26
C ALA A 1116 -5.27 -11.45 37.53
N PHE A 1117 -5.29 -12.72 37.10
CA PHE A 1117 -4.18 -13.66 37.31
C PHE A 1117 -3.11 -13.56 36.23
N ALA A 1118 -3.48 -13.36 34.96
CA ALA A 1118 -2.52 -13.30 33.84
C ALA A 1118 -1.33 -12.34 34.05
N PRO A 1119 -1.50 -11.14 34.67
CA PRO A 1119 -0.39 -10.22 34.96
C PRO A 1119 0.61 -10.70 36.02
N THR A 1120 0.25 -11.65 36.88
CA THR A 1120 1.20 -12.20 37.88
C THR A 1120 2.16 -13.19 37.23
N ILE A 1121 1.65 -13.96 36.26
CA ILE A 1121 2.39 -14.95 35.49
C ILE A 1121 3.35 -14.30 34.49
N PHE A 1122 2.83 -13.35 33.72
CA PHE A 1122 3.60 -12.59 32.75
C PHE A 1122 3.78 -11.16 33.27
N SER A 1123 4.60 -11.03 34.31
CA SER A 1123 4.83 -9.78 35.03
C SER A 1123 5.77 -8.80 34.31
N GLU A 1124 6.57 -9.32 33.39
CA GLU A 1124 7.58 -8.55 32.67
C GLU A 1124 6.98 -7.71 31.52
N PRO A 1125 7.52 -6.51 31.25
CA PRO A 1125 7.10 -5.69 30.11
C PRO A 1125 7.26 -6.46 28.82
N GLY A 1126 6.35 -6.29 27.86
CA GLY A 1126 6.46 -7.02 26.61
C GLY A 1126 5.70 -8.34 26.53
N THR A 1127 4.89 -8.66 27.55
CA THR A 1127 4.03 -9.86 27.57
C THR A 1127 2.51 -9.69 27.41
N GLU A 1128 1.91 -8.49 27.34
CA GLU A 1128 0.48 -8.27 26.98
C GLU A 1128 -0.15 -9.24 25.95
N GLU A 1129 0.50 -9.53 24.83
CA GLU A 1129 -0.07 -10.45 23.84
C GLU A 1129 -0.04 -11.91 24.33
N LEU A 1130 1.04 -12.32 25.02
CA LEU A 1130 1.08 -13.60 25.72
C LEU A 1130 0.03 -13.67 26.85
N ARG A 1131 -0.23 -12.55 27.54
CA ARG A 1131 -1.32 -12.44 28.53
C ARG A 1131 -2.67 -12.61 27.87
N LYS A 1132 -2.91 -11.92 26.75
CA LYS A 1132 -4.16 -12.01 25.99
C LYS A 1132 -4.37 -13.43 25.47
N GLN A 1133 -3.36 -14.03 24.85
CA GLN A 1133 -3.39 -15.42 24.40
C GLN A 1133 -3.65 -16.39 25.55
N PHE A 1134 -2.99 -16.20 26.70
CA PHE A 1134 -3.23 -17.00 27.90
C PHE A 1134 -4.66 -16.84 28.43
N ILE A 1135 -5.18 -15.60 28.48
CA ILE A 1135 -6.56 -15.32 28.88
C ILE A 1135 -7.52 -16.02 27.92
N ASP A 1136 -7.38 -15.82 26.61
CA ASP A 1136 -8.23 -16.41 25.59
C ASP A 1136 -8.19 -17.95 25.65
N GLN A 1137 -6.99 -18.54 25.80
CA GLN A 1137 -6.82 -19.98 25.98
C GLN A 1137 -7.52 -20.48 27.24
N CYS A 1138 -7.33 -19.81 28.38
CA CYS A 1138 -7.99 -20.18 29.63
C CYS A 1138 -9.51 -20.11 29.52
N LEU A 1139 -10.04 -19.05 28.90
CA LEU A 1139 -11.47 -18.82 28.76
C LEU A 1139 -12.14 -19.75 27.74
N ASN A 1140 -11.37 -20.40 26.87
CA ASN A 1140 -11.85 -21.46 25.98
C ASN A 1140 -11.95 -22.84 26.68
N LEU A 1141 -11.47 -22.97 27.92
CA LEU A 1141 -11.62 -24.20 28.69
C LEU A 1141 -13.01 -24.31 29.32
N HIS A 1142 -13.41 -25.52 29.68
CA HIS A 1142 -14.62 -25.75 30.45
C HIS A 1142 -14.53 -25.05 31.81
N GLU A 1143 -15.64 -24.45 32.29
CA GLU A 1143 -15.66 -23.68 33.54
C GLU A 1143 -15.14 -24.48 34.75
N ASP A 1144 -15.45 -25.78 34.83
CA ASP A 1144 -14.95 -26.65 35.90
C ASP A 1144 -13.42 -26.79 35.88
N THR A 1145 -12.79 -26.79 34.70
CA THR A 1145 -11.32 -26.81 34.56
C THR A 1145 -10.72 -25.51 35.11
N ILE A 1146 -11.31 -24.36 34.75
CA ILE A 1146 -10.86 -23.04 35.21
C ILE A 1146 -11.06 -22.91 36.74
N ARG A 1147 -12.23 -23.29 37.24
CA ARG A 1147 -12.54 -23.26 38.68
C ARG A 1147 -11.59 -24.16 39.47
N ARG A 1148 -11.30 -25.37 38.97
CA ARG A 1148 -10.36 -26.29 39.60
C ARG A 1148 -8.93 -25.73 39.61
N PHE A 1149 -8.54 -24.99 38.57
CA PHE A 1149 -7.23 -24.35 38.53
C PHE A 1149 -7.02 -23.39 39.71
N PHE A 1150 -8.01 -22.58 40.08
CA PHE A 1150 -7.93 -21.62 41.19
C PHE A 1150 -8.28 -22.20 42.57
N THR A 1151 -8.72 -23.46 42.66
CA THR A 1151 -9.13 -24.05 43.94
C THR A 1151 -7.92 -24.36 44.83
N PHE A 1152 -7.96 -23.90 46.08
CA PHE A 1152 -6.98 -24.26 47.10
C PHE A 1152 -7.16 -25.73 47.51
N ASP A 1153 -6.06 -26.49 47.52
CA ASP A 1153 -6.02 -27.87 47.99
C ASP A 1153 -4.85 -28.01 49.00
N PRO A 1154 -5.12 -28.27 50.28
CA PRO A 1154 -4.09 -28.47 51.30
C PRO A 1154 -3.08 -29.57 50.96
N ARG A 1155 -3.48 -30.54 50.12
CA ARG A 1155 -2.60 -31.61 49.63
C ARG A 1155 -1.55 -31.10 48.64
N ASN A 1156 -1.57 -29.84 48.24
CA ASN A 1156 -0.52 -29.23 47.43
C ASN A 1156 0.72 -28.81 48.24
N ASP A 1157 0.73 -28.99 49.56
CA ASP A 1157 1.93 -28.79 50.37
C ASP A 1157 2.88 -30.00 50.27
N VAL A 1158 4.06 -29.79 49.68
CA VAL A 1158 5.15 -30.77 49.55
C VAL A 1158 6.36 -30.44 50.43
N THR A 1159 6.20 -29.55 51.42
CA THR A 1159 7.29 -29.12 52.33
C THR A 1159 8.04 -30.32 52.93
N GLY A 1160 7.30 -31.33 53.40
CA GLY A 1160 7.87 -32.54 54.01
C GLY A 1160 8.57 -33.50 53.04
N LEU A 1161 8.50 -33.24 51.73
CA LEU A 1161 9.09 -34.08 50.69
C LEU A 1161 10.42 -33.53 50.15
N LEU A 1162 10.68 -32.22 50.26
CA LEU A 1162 11.83 -31.56 49.64
C LEU A 1162 13.17 -32.20 50.02
N GLY A 1163 13.39 -32.44 51.32
CA GLY A 1163 14.62 -33.06 51.83
C GLY A 1163 14.78 -34.55 51.49
N ARG A 1164 13.77 -35.16 50.87
CA ARG A 1164 13.76 -36.57 50.45
C ARG A 1164 13.99 -36.75 48.95
N VAL A 1165 14.09 -35.66 48.19
CA VAL A 1165 14.38 -35.72 46.76
C VAL A 1165 15.85 -36.14 46.58
N THR A 1166 16.07 -37.27 45.92
CA THR A 1166 17.41 -37.82 45.63
C THR A 1166 17.84 -37.63 44.17
N VAL A 1167 16.92 -37.17 43.31
CA VAL A 1167 17.14 -36.98 41.88
C VAL A 1167 17.88 -35.64 41.65
N PRO A 1168 18.90 -35.57 40.78
CA PRO A 1168 19.56 -34.31 40.44
C PRO A 1168 18.54 -33.25 40.01
N THR A 1169 18.61 -32.08 40.63
CA THR A 1169 17.55 -31.06 40.53
C THR A 1169 18.11 -29.71 40.09
N LEU A 1170 17.48 -29.10 39.09
CA LEU A 1170 17.68 -27.69 38.70
C LEU A 1170 16.41 -26.90 38.99
N LEU A 1171 16.55 -25.77 39.69
CA LEU A 1171 15.52 -24.75 39.80
C LEU A 1171 15.82 -23.65 38.78
N ALA A 1172 14.85 -23.39 37.90
CA ALA A 1172 14.94 -22.41 36.83
C ALA A 1172 13.86 -21.34 37.09
N HIS A 1173 14.26 -20.16 37.59
CA HIS A 1173 13.29 -19.19 38.14
C HIS A 1173 13.55 -17.77 37.63
N GLY A 1174 12.48 -17.02 37.37
CA GLY A 1174 12.56 -15.61 36.99
C GLY A 1174 12.94 -14.72 38.16
N GLY A 1175 13.84 -13.76 37.95
CA GLY A 1175 14.27 -12.82 38.98
C GLY A 1175 13.14 -11.91 39.48
N ASP A 1176 12.18 -11.59 38.60
CA ASP A 1176 11.08 -10.63 38.82
C ASP A 1176 9.70 -11.32 38.81
N ASP A 1177 9.66 -12.59 39.18
CA ASP A 1177 8.42 -13.36 39.34
C ASP A 1177 7.52 -12.74 40.43
N ARG A 1178 6.34 -12.26 40.01
CA ARG A 1178 5.34 -11.63 40.89
C ARG A 1178 4.34 -12.62 41.46
N ASP A 1179 4.26 -13.83 40.90
CA ASP A 1179 3.46 -14.93 41.44
C ASP A 1179 4.22 -15.63 42.56
N VAL A 1180 5.48 -16.02 42.29
CA VAL A 1180 6.36 -16.69 43.26
C VAL A 1180 7.66 -15.91 43.41
N PRO A 1181 7.89 -15.20 44.53
CA PRO A 1181 9.12 -14.43 44.71
C PRO A 1181 10.39 -15.28 44.57
N PHE A 1182 11.42 -14.77 43.91
CA PHE A 1182 12.70 -15.50 43.72
C PHE A 1182 13.34 -16.00 45.03
N ALA A 1183 13.10 -15.30 46.14
CA ALA A 1183 13.53 -15.74 47.47
C ALA A 1183 12.96 -17.11 47.87
N ALA A 1184 11.75 -17.44 47.42
CA ALA A 1184 11.14 -18.75 47.62
C ALA A 1184 11.92 -19.83 46.85
N ALA A 1185 12.22 -19.63 45.57
CA ALA A 1185 13.04 -20.57 44.80
C ALA A 1185 14.41 -20.83 45.47
N ARG A 1186 15.04 -19.78 46.02
CA ARG A 1186 16.28 -19.92 46.80
C ARG A 1186 16.12 -20.74 48.08
N GLU A 1187 15.04 -20.52 48.83
CA GLU A 1187 14.71 -21.31 50.02
C GLU A 1187 14.47 -22.78 49.65
N MET A 1188 13.76 -23.03 48.57
CA MET A 1188 13.47 -24.36 48.06
C MET A 1188 14.73 -25.10 47.62
N ALA A 1189 15.62 -24.44 46.87
CA ALA A 1189 16.91 -24.99 46.49
C ALA A 1189 17.74 -25.41 47.71
N GLY A 1190 17.72 -24.60 48.78
CA GLY A 1190 18.41 -24.94 50.04
C GLY A 1190 17.82 -26.14 50.80
N ARG A 1191 16.58 -26.56 50.48
CA ARG A 1191 15.91 -27.70 51.10
C ARG A 1191 16.05 -29.00 50.30
N ILE A 1192 16.41 -28.92 49.02
CA ILE A 1192 16.61 -30.08 48.15
C ILE A 1192 18.11 -30.41 48.09
N PRO A 1193 18.54 -31.59 48.55
CA PRO A 1193 19.95 -31.96 48.54
C PRO A 1193 20.57 -31.88 47.14
N GLY A 1194 21.65 -31.10 46.98
CA GLY A 1194 22.40 -31.01 45.72
C GLY A 1194 21.68 -30.27 44.58
N ALA A 1195 20.62 -29.51 44.88
CA ALA A 1195 19.93 -28.73 43.86
C ALA A 1195 20.74 -27.50 43.40
N SER A 1196 20.70 -27.23 42.10
CA SER A 1196 21.23 -26.01 41.47
C SER A 1196 20.11 -25.00 41.25
N LEU A 1197 20.41 -23.70 41.31
CA LEU A 1197 19.46 -22.60 41.03
C LEU A 1197 20.00 -21.72 39.91
N TYR A 1198 19.18 -21.49 38.89
CA TYR A 1198 19.44 -20.55 37.80
C TYR A 1198 18.42 -19.42 37.84
N CYS A 1199 18.91 -18.18 37.80
CA CYS A 1199 18.10 -16.96 37.77
C CYS A 1199 18.02 -16.43 36.34
N PHE A 1200 16.81 -16.28 35.82
CA PHE A 1200 16.56 -15.52 34.59
C PHE A 1200 16.32 -14.06 34.96
N GLU A 1201 17.37 -13.24 34.86
CA GLU A 1201 17.33 -11.83 35.26
C GLU A 1201 16.25 -11.05 34.49
N GLY A 1202 15.43 -10.29 35.20
CA GLY A 1202 14.36 -9.48 34.60
C GLY A 1202 13.15 -10.25 34.08
N LYS A 1203 13.08 -11.58 34.31
CA LYS A 1203 12.00 -12.45 33.81
C LYS A 1203 10.98 -12.77 34.90
N GLY A 1204 9.72 -12.96 34.48
CA GLY A 1204 8.59 -13.30 35.33
C GLY A 1204 8.46 -14.79 35.64
N HIS A 1205 7.25 -15.27 35.93
CA HIS A 1205 6.99 -16.64 36.39
C HIS A 1205 7.40 -17.73 35.38
N LEU A 1206 7.36 -17.43 34.08
CA LEU A 1206 7.54 -18.41 33.02
C LEU A 1206 8.66 -18.03 32.04
N PRO A 1207 9.94 -18.11 32.46
CA PRO A 1207 11.09 -17.84 31.59
C PRO A 1207 11.16 -18.80 30.39
N THR A 1208 10.47 -19.95 30.45
CA THR A 1208 10.27 -20.86 29.31
C THR A 1208 9.68 -20.17 28.08
N PHE A 1209 8.86 -19.13 28.29
CA PHE A 1209 8.14 -18.42 27.22
C PHE A 1209 8.72 -17.05 26.92
N THR A 1210 9.33 -16.41 27.91
CA THR A 1210 9.85 -15.05 27.78
C THR A 1210 11.37 -14.98 27.62
N ALA A 1211 12.05 -16.12 27.79
CA ALA A 1211 13.50 -16.31 27.59
C ALA A 1211 13.80 -17.69 26.97
N THR A 1212 12.98 -18.13 26.01
CA THR A 1212 13.00 -19.50 25.46
C THR A 1212 14.40 -20.00 25.05
N ALA A 1213 15.17 -19.21 24.29
CA ALA A 1213 16.50 -19.62 23.84
C ALA A 1213 17.49 -19.82 25.02
N GLU A 1214 17.48 -18.87 25.96
CA GLU A 1214 18.29 -18.97 27.18
C GLU A 1214 17.86 -20.17 28.04
N PHE A 1215 16.55 -20.42 28.14
CA PHE A 1215 16.02 -21.58 28.84
C PHE A 1215 16.48 -22.90 28.21
N CYS A 1216 16.42 -23.02 26.88
CA CYS A 1216 16.91 -24.19 26.16
C CYS A 1216 18.41 -24.43 26.41
N ASP A 1217 19.23 -23.38 26.41
CA ASP A 1217 20.66 -23.49 26.69
C ASP A 1217 20.95 -23.95 28.13
N VAL A 1218 20.23 -23.38 29.10
CA VAL A 1218 20.31 -23.80 30.51
C VAL A 1218 19.89 -25.26 30.67
N LEU A 1219 18.80 -25.66 30.02
CA LEU A 1219 18.32 -27.03 30.02
C LEU A 1219 19.35 -27.99 29.40
N ARG A 1220 19.90 -27.66 28.22
CA ARG A 1220 20.96 -28.44 27.55
C ARG A 1220 22.16 -28.68 28.47
N ARG A 1221 22.67 -27.62 29.12
CA ARG A 1221 23.82 -27.71 30.02
C ARG A 1221 23.52 -28.67 31.18
N PHE A 1222 22.38 -28.52 31.83
CA PHE A 1222 22.01 -29.36 32.96
C PHE A 1222 21.78 -30.83 32.59
N VAL A 1223 21.16 -31.08 31.43
CA VAL A 1223 20.90 -32.45 30.96
C VAL A 1223 22.19 -33.17 30.57
N ARG A 1224 23.15 -32.45 29.97
CA ARG A 1224 24.43 -33.01 29.52
C ARG A 1224 25.46 -33.22 30.66
N GLY A 1225 25.29 -32.55 31.79
CA GLY A 1225 26.19 -32.64 32.95
C GLY A 1225 27.12 -31.45 33.02
#